data_AF-A0A1T4SVB2-F1
#
_entry.id   AF-A0A1T4SVB2-F1
#
_cell.length_a   1.000
_cell.length_b   1.000
_cell.length_c   1.000
_cell.angle_alpha   90.00
_cell.angle_beta   90.00
_cell.angle_gamma   90.00
#
_symmetry.space_group_name_H-M   'P 1'
#
loop_
_entity.id
_entity.type
_entity.pdbx_description
1 polymer ?
#
loop_
_entity_poly.entity_id
_entity_poly.type
_entity_poly.pdbx_seq_one_letter_code
_entity_poly.pdbx_strand_id
1 'polypeptide(L)'
;MPEIYSSSRRSRVRKIELVTVLAMALRTGLHRRGQHPKPHGCVRAKFEILDDIPEAYKVGLFARSGTYDALIRFSNGPQRTDRDRGAQGMAIKLLGVPGRKLLDDPPDAETHDFIMIDFPVFFVRDTDSYARLVGELARLPPGQHPQHWLAWLKRHHPQDIAVVDAYHDRLADSPLALRYWSQVPYRFGQDSDTICRYSVVPHPDNMAAPIAPEARGSHYLRQAMINQLVLAGRPATFDFCVQRLEHATPEIIDNPTEEWTTPVQRVATITIPPQDFNRPEQDRFGELLSYTPWHALPDHRPVGQINEIRRTVYALSSRVRHLFRLTPPREPTSPFPPKSTGRTRRVLGLGAAAAAFVLIGLVGMVWWKTRIPLPDYPAVERQVWLEQNWGAGAREWYHHASQGGQFPPLINVPYEWFIALEQPTLSLGAAGLLADPHYLDRFGFIPSTTESGAYDWRSCREPEEAKTYDSGPASPSRRHRLPVGFACTDRTTDPMVLADGRPWRNPATGRTMSGIGLTCAACHTGRLTYGTTEVLIDGGSAMTDVVKLNTAIALSLVFTKYDRLRFNRFALRLLGPDSNEQSRAALSEQLDDVVERVKLLHELDDRVSGKSVVEGFGRLDALNRIGNQLFAIDLGKFENYASSAAPVHYPRIWDVHWFEWAQYNGSIGQPMVRNAGEALGTGAPIVLAGAPSSTTALTAPLFTSGVQVGVLYEMEKMLAGNQPTAATGFTGLVAPQWPTDVFGPIDTGLAERGARLYHDLCAHCHLPATRTEAFWKSDNWQAPNAFGERYLRVNLIPISEIGTDPAQAQGMIDRKVVVPPELGLSGDNFGAVLGQLVEKTVNRWYETQKPPVPTERRHEMNGYRDNGLQEKLVYKARPLDGVWASPPYLHNGSVPTIESLLSPARERPKTFWLGHRDYDPKRLGYQYGELAGGFEFDTSKPGNHNTGHEFDDGPERPGRIGPKLTPDDRAALIEYLKML
;
A
#
# COMPACT_ATOMS: atom_id res chain seq x y z
N MET A 1 16.37 -50.48 31.15
CA MET A 1 15.73 -51.02 29.93
C MET A 1 15.78 -49.99 28.81
N PRO A 2 16.79 -49.98 27.92
CA PRO A 2 16.72 -49.08 26.76
C PRO A 2 17.29 -49.70 25.48
N GLU A 3 16.47 -50.17 24.54
CA GLU A 3 16.90 -50.20 23.12
C GLU A 3 15.81 -50.46 22.06
N ILE A 4 14.57 -50.85 22.41
CA ILE A 4 13.56 -51.20 21.38
C ILE A 4 12.70 -50.01 20.87
N TYR A 5 12.88 -48.78 21.39
CA TYR A 5 11.94 -47.65 21.13
C TYR A 5 12.49 -46.41 20.37
N SER A 6 13.67 -46.44 19.73
CA SER A 6 14.33 -45.17 19.30
C SER A 6 14.01 -44.63 17.89
N SER A 7 13.56 -45.44 16.92
CA SER A 7 13.41 -44.99 15.52
C SER A 7 12.05 -44.34 15.24
N SER A 8 10.95 -44.91 15.76
CA SER A 8 9.59 -44.37 15.57
C SER A 8 9.35 -43.07 16.36
N ARG A 9 10.03 -42.90 17.50
CA ARG A 9 9.93 -41.68 18.32
C ARG A 9 10.63 -40.49 17.67
N ARG A 10 11.80 -40.67 17.04
CA ARG A 10 12.51 -39.60 16.31
C ARG A 10 11.74 -39.12 15.07
N SER A 11 11.14 -40.02 14.30
CA SER A 11 10.32 -39.63 13.14
C SER A 11 9.04 -38.89 13.55
N ARG A 12 8.41 -39.31 14.65
CA ARG A 12 7.26 -38.60 15.24
C ARG A 12 7.63 -37.22 15.77
N VAL A 13 8.76 -37.07 16.47
CA VAL A 13 9.26 -35.77 16.95
C VAL A 13 9.55 -34.83 15.79
N ARG A 14 10.24 -35.27 14.73
CA ARG A 14 10.47 -34.46 13.52
C ARG A 14 9.17 -34.05 12.83
N LYS A 15 8.18 -34.94 12.78
CA LYS A 15 6.85 -34.62 12.25
C LYS A 15 6.14 -33.56 13.09
N ILE A 16 6.21 -33.66 14.42
CA ILE A 16 5.68 -32.64 15.34
C ILE A 16 6.38 -31.30 15.12
N GLU A 17 7.71 -31.26 15.04
CA GLU A 17 8.49 -30.05 14.77
C GLU A 17 8.02 -29.33 13.49
N LEU A 18 7.96 -30.05 12.37
CA LEU A 18 7.57 -29.50 11.07
C LEU A 18 6.14 -28.96 11.09
N VAL A 19 5.20 -29.72 11.66
CA VAL A 19 3.78 -29.34 11.74
C VAL A 19 3.59 -28.18 12.69
N THR A 20 4.33 -28.12 13.81
CA THR A 20 4.29 -26.98 14.74
C THR A 20 4.76 -25.69 14.06
N VAL A 21 5.85 -25.72 13.27
CA VAL A 21 6.32 -24.54 12.54
C VAL A 21 5.29 -24.09 11.50
N LEU A 22 4.69 -25.04 10.78
CA LEU A 22 3.63 -24.73 9.80
C LEU A 22 2.40 -24.12 10.47
N ALA A 23 1.93 -24.70 11.59
CA ALA A 23 0.83 -24.15 12.37
C ALA A 23 1.16 -22.75 12.93
N MET A 24 2.40 -22.52 13.39
CA MET A 24 2.86 -21.19 13.82
C MET A 24 2.83 -20.18 12.68
N ALA A 25 3.37 -20.54 11.50
CA ALA A 25 3.39 -19.69 10.33
C ALA A 25 1.98 -19.25 9.92
N LEU A 26 1.04 -20.21 9.85
CA LEU A 26 -0.32 -19.98 9.38
C LEU A 26 -1.22 -19.31 10.42
N ARG A 27 -1.02 -19.55 11.72
CA ARG A 27 -1.96 -19.11 12.77
C ARG A 27 -1.54 -17.87 13.55
N THR A 28 -0.26 -17.67 13.82
CA THR A 28 0.19 -16.53 14.66
C THR A 28 1.32 -15.72 14.02
N GLY A 29 1.90 -16.22 12.93
CA GLY A 29 3.08 -15.68 12.27
C GLY A 29 4.37 -16.11 12.97
N LEU A 30 5.44 -16.32 12.20
CA LEU A 30 6.72 -16.89 12.70
C LEU A 30 7.47 -16.00 13.72
N HIS A 31 7.02 -14.76 13.92
CA HIS A 31 7.60 -13.82 14.89
C HIS A 31 6.88 -13.81 16.26
N ARG A 32 5.69 -14.43 16.37
CA ARG A 32 4.94 -14.58 17.63
C ARG A 32 5.11 -16.00 18.19
N ARG A 33 4.74 -16.18 19.46
CA ARG A 33 4.66 -17.52 20.07
C ARG A 33 3.49 -18.30 19.45
N GLY A 34 3.67 -19.58 19.18
CA GLY A 34 2.63 -20.46 18.60
C GLY A 34 1.43 -20.71 19.52
N GLN A 35 1.69 -20.68 20.83
CA GLN A 35 0.71 -20.66 21.91
C GLN A 35 1.08 -19.50 22.83
N HIS A 36 0.11 -18.96 23.56
CA HIS A 36 0.29 -17.75 24.36
C HIS A 36 0.75 -16.51 23.55
N PRO A 37 0.17 -16.24 22.37
CA PRO A 37 0.67 -15.21 21.46
C PRO A 37 0.40 -13.79 21.98
N LYS A 38 -0.59 -13.60 22.85
CA LYS A 38 -0.96 -12.31 23.43
C LYS A 38 -0.47 -12.20 24.89
N PRO A 39 0.49 -11.32 25.20
CA PRO A 39 0.87 -11.02 26.58
C PRO A 39 -0.15 -10.06 27.23
N HIS A 40 -0.40 -10.26 28.52
CA HIS A 40 -1.06 -9.27 29.38
C HIS A 40 -0.05 -8.31 29.97
N GLY A 41 1.15 -8.80 30.32
CA GLY A 41 2.25 -7.98 30.80
C GLY A 41 3.45 -8.83 31.21
N CYS A 42 4.63 -8.23 31.23
CA CYS A 42 5.84 -8.80 31.80
C CYS A 42 6.25 -7.97 33.01
N VAL A 43 5.99 -8.49 34.21
CA VAL A 43 6.18 -7.78 35.48
C VAL A 43 7.39 -8.31 36.24
N ARG A 44 8.00 -7.44 37.03
CA ARG A 44 9.07 -7.80 37.97
C ARG A 44 8.46 -8.30 39.26
N ALA A 45 9.09 -9.25 39.91
CA ALA A 45 8.63 -9.80 41.18
C ALA A 45 9.82 -10.22 42.04
N LYS A 46 9.55 -10.45 43.33
CA LYS A 46 10.44 -11.17 44.24
C LYS A 46 9.86 -12.55 44.49
N PHE A 47 10.72 -13.56 44.47
CA PHE A 47 10.39 -14.95 44.81
C PHE A 47 11.17 -15.32 46.07
N GLU A 48 10.48 -15.46 47.19
CA GLU A 48 11.07 -15.69 48.50
C GLU A 48 10.78 -17.11 48.98
N ILE A 49 11.83 -17.91 49.12
CA ILE A 49 11.74 -19.27 49.66
C ILE A 49 11.71 -19.18 51.18
N LEU A 50 10.66 -19.75 51.76
CA LEU A 50 10.43 -19.73 53.20
C LEU A 50 11.48 -20.59 53.93
N ASP A 51 11.85 -20.16 55.13
CA ASP A 51 12.81 -20.87 56.00
C ASP A 51 12.17 -22.01 56.80
N ASP A 52 10.88 -21.87 57.11
CA ASP A 52 10.08 -22.78 57.94
C ASP A 52 9.32 -23.85 57.14
N ILE A 53 9.88 -24.33 56.03
CA ILE A 53 9.25 -25.40 55.23
C ILE A 53 9.59 -26.80 55.75
N PRO A 54 8.67 -27.79 55.66
CA PRO A 54 8.95 -29.14 56.14
C PRO A 54 10.13 -29.77 55.39
N GLU A 55 10.92 -30.60 56.08
CA GLU A 55 12.19 -31.14 55.57
C GLU A 55 12.04 -31.87 54.22
N ALA A 56 10.93 -32.59 54.03
CA ALA A 56 10.62 -33.29 52.79
C ALA A 56 10.45 -32.38 51.56
N TYR A 57 10.33 -31.06 51.76
CA TYR A 57 10.17 -30.05 50.71
C TYR A 57 11.45 -29.24 50.46
N LYS A 58 12.52 -29.43 51.25
CA LYS A 58 13.82 -28.77 51.09
C LYS A 58 14.65 -29.41 49.98
N VAL A 59 14.17 -29.35 48.74
CA VAL A 59 14.76 -30.06 47.59
C VAL A 59 15.15 -29.10 46.46
N GLY A 60 16.37 -29.25 45.94
CA GLY A 60 16.91 -28.45 44.83
C GLY A 60 16.84 -26.95 45.10
N LEU A 61 16.07 -26.22 44.29
CA LEU A 61 15.80 -24.79 44.48
C LEU A 61 15.33 -24.45 45.91
N PHE A 62 14.52 -25.30 46.54
CA PHE A 62 13.94 -25.06 47.87
C PHE A 62 14.81 -25.55 49.03
N ALA A 63 16.02 -26.05 48.76
CA ALA A 63 16.90 -26.60 49.80
C ALA A 63 17.40 -25.56 50.80
N ARG A 64 17.40 -24.27 50.42
CA ARG A 64 17.79 -23.14 51.27
C ARG A 64 16.81 -22.00 51.10
N SER A 65 16.47 -21.31 52.19
CA SER A 65 15.72 -20.06 52.12
C SER A 65 16.53 -18.99 51.40
N GLY A 66 15.83 -18.05 50.79
CA GLY A 66 16.46 -16.97 50.02
C GLY A 66 15.48 -16.27 49.08
N THR A 67 15.85 -15.07 48.67
CA THR A 67 15.02 -14.24 47.79
C THR A 67 15.67 -14.09 46.43
N TYR A 68 14.93 -14.40 45.37
CA TYR A 68 15.34 -14.23 43.98
C TYR A 68 14.55 -13.12 43.31
N ASP A 69 15.21 -12.37 42.42
CA ASP A 69 14.49 -11.56 41.45
C ASP A 69 13.78 -12.46 40.44
N ALA A 70 12.58 -12.05 40.03
CA ALA A 70 11.76 -12.80 39.09
C ALA A 70 11.16 -11.91 37.99
N LEU A 71 11.02 -12.49 36.80
CA LEU A 71 10.31 -11.93 35.66
C LEU A 71 9.10 -12.82 35.35
N ILE A 72 7.90 -12.26 35.53
CA ILE A 72 6.65 -12.99 35.34
C ILE A 72 5.93 -12.46 34.11
N ARG A 73 5.67 -13.34 33.15
CA ARG A 73 4.87 -13.04 31.97
C ARG A 73 3.48 -13.65 32.11
N PHE A 74 2.46 -12.80 32.14
CA PHE A 74 1.07 -13.19 32.03
C PHE A 74 0.62 -13.16 30.56
N SER A 75 -0.25 -14.08 30.15
CA SER A 75 -0.74 -14.16 28.77
C SER A 75 -2.02 -14.97 28.65
N ASN A 76 -2.75 -14.80 27.55
CA ASN A 76 -3.78 -15.75 27.12
C ASN A 76 -3.17 -17.10 26.72
N GLY A 77 -4.00 -18.12 26.48
CA GLY A 77 -3.68 -19.38 25.82
C GLY A 77 -3.62 -19.22 24.30
N PRO A 78 -4.48 -19.87 23.49
CA PRO A 78 -4.51 -19.69 22.04
C PRO A 78 -5.24 -18.41 21.56
N GLN A 79 -5.92 -17.68 22.45
CA GLN A 79 -6.82 -16.58 22.13
C GLN A 79 -6.08 -15.34 21.57
N ARG A 80 -6.78 -14.57 20.72
CA ARG A 80 -6.26 -13.32 20.14
C ARG A 80 -6.79 -12.06 20.83
N THR A 81 -7.94 -12.15 21.47
CA THR A 81 -8.56 -11.08 22.28
C THR A 81 -8.92 -11.61 23.66
N ASP A 82 -9.04 -10.73 24.64
CA ASP A 82 -9.42 -11.13 26.02
C ASP A 82 -10.90 -11.49 26.13
N ARG A 83 -11.71 -11.12 25.13
CA ARG A 83 -13.13 -11.48 25.05
C ARG A 83 -13.37 -12.97 24.83
N ASP A 84 -12.41 -13.64 24.20
CA ASP A 84 -12.51 -15.06 23.91
C ASP A 84 -12.25 -15.86 25.19
N ARG A 85 -13.09 -16.86 25.44
CA ARG A 85 -12.91 -17.72 26.60
C ARG A 85 -11.67 -18.62 26.46
N GLY A 86 -11.09 -18.95 27.61
CA GLY A 86 -10.15 -20.03 27.80
C GLY A 86 -8.91 -19.67 28.61
N ALA A 87 -8.00 -20.63 28.65
CA ALA A 87 -6.90 -20.66 29.62
C ALA A 87 -5.97 -19.45 29.56
N GLN A 88 -5.40 -19.12 30.72
CA GLN A 88 -4.47 -18.04 31.01
C GLN A 88 -3.14 -18.62 31.50
N GLY A 89 -2.03 -18.06 31.06
CA GLY A 89 -0.68 -18.51 31.39
C GLY A 89 0.08 -17.54 32.28
N MET A 90 0.88 -18.10 33.19
CA MET A 90 1.85 -17.41 34.04
C MET A 90 3.21 -18.11 33.88
N ALA A 91 4.14 -17.46 33.19
CA ALA A 91 5.52 -17.94 33.06
C ALA A 91 6.43 -17.15 34.00
N ILE A 92 7.11 -17.82 34.92
CA ILE A 92 7.98 -17.25 35.94
C ILE A 92 9.42 -17.60 35.58
N LYS A 93 10.31 -16.61 35.58
CA LYS A 93 11.75 -16.80 35.43
C LYS A 93 12.46 -16.20 36.62
N LEU A 94 13.14 -17.01 37.41
CA LEU A 94 13.99 -16.59 38.52
C LEU A 94 15.38 -16.25 38.00
N LEU A 95 16.01 -15.25 38.60
CA LEU A 95 17.34 -14.76 38.27
C LEU A 95 18.31 -15.03 39.41
N GLY A 96 19.58 -15.30 39.09
CA GLY A 96 20.63 -15.55 40.10
C GLY A 96 20.50 -16.90 40.82
N VAL A 97 19.86 -17.89 40.19
CA VAL A 97 19.77 -19.25 40.74
C VAL A 97 21.05 -20.01 40.36
N PRO A 98 21.95 -20.32 41.30
CA PRO A 98 23.21 -21.00 41.00
C PRO A 98 22.99 -22.47 40.59
N GLY A 99 24.03 -23.10 40.04
CA GLY A 99 24.07 -24.53 39.72
C GLY A 99 23.68 -24.86 38.28
N ARG A 100 24.24 -25.97 37.77
CA ARG A 100 24.08 -26.44 36.38
C ARG A 100 22.61 -26.62 36.01
N LYS A 101 22.20 -26.12 34.83
CA LYS A 101 20.84 -26.30 34.28
C LYS A 101 20.77 -27.53 33.39
N LEU A 102 19.55 -27.98 33.09
CA LEU A 102 19.30 -29.13 32.21
C LEU A 102 19.52 -28.84 30.72
N LEU A 103 19.62 -27.57 30.32
CA LEU A 103 19.96 -27.15 28.97
C LEU A 103 21.46 -26.83 28.89
N ASP A 104 22.11 -27.25 27.82
CA ASP A 104 23.57 -27.07 27.63
C ASP A 104 23.96 -25.67 27.11
N ASP A 105 23.00 -24.83 26.72
CA ASP A 105 23.24 -23.50 26.12
C ASP A 105 22.26 -22.44 26.68
N PRO A 106 22.74 -21.36 27.33
CA PRO A 106 24.13 -21.13 27.72
C PRO A 106 24.52 -21.96 28.96
N PRO A 107 25.74 -22.53 29.02
CA PRO A 107 26.17 -23.44 30.09
C PRO A 107 26.20 -22.77 31.48
N ASP A 108 26.41 -21.45 31.52
CA ASP A 108 26.52 -20.64 32.73
C ASP A 108 25.24 -19.85 33.05
N ALA A 109 24.09 -20.31 32.57
CA ALA A 109 22.82 -19.65 32.85
C ALA A 109 22.47 -19.73 34.35
N GLU A 110 22.25 -18.59 34.99
CA GLU A 110 21.80 -18.50 36.38
C GLU A 110 20.29 -18.29 36.50
N THR A 111 19.50 -18.83 35.56
CA THR A 111 18.04 -18.68 35.55
C THR A 111 17.30 -19.97 35.88
N HIS A 112 16.06 -19.87 36.38
CA HIS A 112 15.19 -21.03 36.61
C HIS A 112 13.75 -20.69 36.23
N ASP A 113 13.11 -21.52 35.39
CA ASP A 113 11.81 -21.22 34.80
C ASP A 113 10.70 -22.13 35.32
N PHE A 114 9.55 -21.54 35.63
CA PHE A 114 8.28 -22.25 35.84
C PHE A 114 7.27 -21.81 34.78
N ILE A 115 6.61 -22.78 34.15
CA ILE A 115 5.55 -22.52 33.18
C ILE A 115 4.24 -23.02 33.75
N MET A 116 3.33 -22.09 34.00
CA MET A 116 2.09 -22.34 34.71
C MET A 116 0.88 -21.88 33.89
N ILE A 117 -0.24 -22.54 34.08
CA ILE A 117 -1.52 -22.25 33.43
C ILE A 117 -2.63 -22.25 34.48
N ASP A 118 -3.68 -21.48 34.29
CA ASP A 118 -4.80 -21.34 35.22
C ASP A 118 -5.77 -22.54 35.25
N PHE A 119 -5.27 -23.76 35.01
CA PHE A 119 -6.07 -24.98 35.08
C PHE A 119 -5.22 -26.13 35.64
N PRO A 120 -5.75 -27.00 36.53
CA PRO A 120 -4.94 -27.93 37.33
C PRO A 120 -4.24 -29.05 36.54
N VAL A 121 -4.79 -29.44 35.40
CA VAL A 121 -4.33 -30.57 34.58
C VAL A 121 -4.09 -30.15 33.14
N PHE A 122 -3.33 -30.94 32.36
CA PHE A 122 -3.13 -30.65 30.94
C PHE A 122 -4.24 -31.30 30.12
N PHE A 123 -4.80 -30.59 29.14
CA PHE A 123 -5.93 -31.08 28.34
C PHE A 123 -5.54 -32.10 27.25
N VAL A 124 -4.24 -32.31 27.01
CA VAL A 124 -3.75 -33.30 26.04
C VAL A 124 -3.14 -34.48 26.78
N ARG A 125 -3.79 -35.65 26.64
CA ARG A 125 -3.42 -36.89 27.33
C ARG A 125 -1.99 -37.35 27.08
N ASP A 126 -1.61 -37.46 25.81
CA ASP A 126 -0.38 -38.15 25.44
C ASP A 126 0.24 -37.63 24.14
N THR A 127 1.35 -38.23 23.75
CA THR A 127 2.07 -37.87 22.53
C THR A 127 1.28 -38.12 21.24
N ASP A 128 0.40 -39.14 21.18
CA ASP A 128 -0.41 -39.44 19.99
C ASP A 128 -1.54 -38.42 19.84
N SER A 129 -2.24 -38.13 20.94
CA SER A 129 -3.26 -37.09 21.03
C SER A 129 -2.69 -35.73 20.62
N TYR A 130 -1.49 -35.37 21.11
CA TYR A 130 -0.81 -34.12 20.75
C TYR A 130 -0.49 -34.05 19.24
N ALA A 131 0.08 -35.11 18.67
CA ALA A 131 0.44 -35.15 17.26
C ALA A 131 -0.79 -35.04 16.33
N ARG A 132 -1.92 -35.66 16.72
CA ARG A 132 -3.20 -35.55 16.00
C ARG A 132 -3.75 -34.14 16.05
N LEU A 133 -3.83 -33.56 17.25
CA LEU A 133 -4.32 -32.19 17.45
C LEU A 133 -3.52 -31.20 16.59
N VAL A 134 -2.20 -31.19 16.75
CA VAL A 134 -1.34 -30.23 16.03
C VAL A 134 -1.35 -30.49 14.52
N GLY A 135 -1.44 -31.76 14.10
CA GLY A 135 -1.58 -32.17 12.70
C GLY A 135 -2.84 -31.63 12.04
N GLU A 136 -3.98 -31.67 12.73
CA GLU A 136 -5.24 -31.12 12.24
C GLU A 136 -5.22 -29.58 12.26
N LEU A 137 -4.75 -28.98 13.35
CA LEU A 137 -4.68 -27.53 13.48
C LEU A 137 -3.80 -26.88 12.39
N ALA A 138 -2.75 -27.57 11.93
CA ALA A 138 -1.90 -27.08 10.84
C ALA A 138 -2.61 -27.02 9.47
N ARG A 139 -3.74 -27.73 9.30
CA ARG A 139 -4.54 -27.76 8.06
C ARG A 139 -5.78 -26.88 8.13
N LEU A 140 -6.27 -26.59 9.34
CA LEU A 140 -7.46 -25.78 9.55
C LEU A 140 -7.15 -24.27 9.49
N PRO A 141 -8.02 -23.46 8.86
CA PRO A 141 -7.98 -22.00 8.95
C PRO A 141 -8.01 -21.49 10.40
N PRO A 142 -7.47 -20.29 10.69
CA PRO A 142 -7.58 -19.67 12.02
C PRO A 142 -9.04 -19.54 12.47
N GLY A 143 -9.34 -19.86 13.73
CA GLY A 143 -10.69 -19.78 14.31
C GLY A 143 -11.54 -21.04 14.19
N GLN A 144 -11.11 -22.06 13.43
CA GLN A 144 -11.84 -23.34 13.36
C GLN A 144 -11.41 -24.34 14.44
N HIS A 145 -12.37 -25.14 14.91
CA HIS A 145 -12.19 -26.17 15.93
C HIS A 145 -11.71 -27.52 15.32
N PRO A 146 -10.81 -28.26 16.00
CA PRO A 146 -10.26 -29.54 15.53
C PRO A 146 -11.26 -30.70 15.73
N GLN A 147 -12.29 -30.75 14.88
CA GLN A 147 -13.40 -31.70 15.00
C GLN A 147 -12.95 -33.17 14.89
N HIS A 148 -11.97 -33.50 14.06
CA HIS A 148 -11.52 -34.89 13.90
C HIS A 148 -10.77 -35.38 15.13
N TRP A 149 -9.94 -34.54 15.75
CA TRP A 149 -9.27 -34.82 17.00
C TRP A 149 -10.28 -34.98 18.15
N LEU A 150 -11.27 -34.08 18.25
CA LEU A 150 -12.34 -34.20 19.25
C LEU A 150 -13.14 -35.49 19.07
N ALA A 151 -13.49 -35.86 17.84
CA ALA A 151 -14.20 -37.11 17.55
C ALA A 151 -13.34 -38.37 17.82
N TRP A 152 -12.03 -38.28 17.64
CA TRP A 152 -11.11 -39.34 18.05
C TRP A 152 -11.03 -39.46 19.57
N LEU A 153 -10.87 -38.32 20.27
CA LEU A 153 -10.77 -38.28 21.73
C LEU A 153 -12.06 -38.81 22.39
N LYS A 154 -13.23 -38.39 21.90
CA LYS A 154 -14.53 -38.87 22.38
C LYS A 154 -14.71 -40.39 22.25
N ARG A 155 -14.08 -41.00 21.23
CA ARG A 155 -14.15 -42.45 21.00
C ARG A 155 -13.18 -43.27 21.85
N HIS A 156 -11.98 -42.76 22.12
CA HIS A 156 -10.91 -43.53 22.77
C HIS A 156 -10.69 -43.15 24.24
N HIS A 157 -10.98 -41.89 24.60
CA HIS A 157 -10.80 -41.31 25.94
C HIS A 157 -11.95 -40.34 26.27
N PRO A 158 -13.21 -40.81 26.33
CA PRO A 158 -14.38 -39.95 26.56
C PRO A 158 -14.30 -39.12 27.84
N GLN A 159 -13.60 -39.60 28.87
CA GLN A 159 -13.37 -38.89 30.13
C GLN A 159 -12.57 -37.60 29.96
N ASP A 160 -11.70 -37.52 28.95
CA ASP A 160 -10.83 -36.36 28.73
C ASP A 160 -11.57 -35.20 28.01
N ILE A 161 -12.76 -35.44 27.45
CA ILE A 161 -13.57 -34.39 26.79
C ILE A 161 -13.97 -33.30 27.79
N ALA A 162 -14.40 -33.68 28.99
CA ALA A 162 -14.76 -32.73 30.03
C ALA A 162 -13.55 -31.85 30.44
N VAL A 163 -12.34 -32.42 30.41
CA VAL A 163 -11.10 -31.70 30.66
C VAL A 163 -10.82 -30.67 29.56
N VAL A 164 -11.00 -31.06 28.29
CA VAL A 164 -10.85 -30.15 27.13
C VAL A 164 -11.84 -29.00 27.20
N ASP A 165 -13.11 -29.28 27.47
CA ASP A 165 -14.17 -28.26 27.54
C ASP A 165 -13.89 -27.30 28.69
N ALA A 166 -13.61 -27.80 29.89
CA ALA A 166 -13.30 -26.99 31.06
C ALA A 166 -12.02 -26.16 30.92
N TYR A 167 -11.03 -26.64 30.15
CA TYR A 167 -9.81 -25.90 29.85
C TYR A 167 -10.07 -24.69 28.93
N HIS A 168 -10.97 -24.84 27.96
CA HIS A 168 -11.27 -23.80 26.97
C HIS A 168 -12.43 -22.89 27.37
N ASP A 169 -13.33 -23.32 28.25
CA ASP A 169 -14.43 -22.52 28.77
C ASP A 169 -14.06 -21.81 30.07
N ARG A 170 -13.00 -20.99 30.01
CA ARG A 170 -12.51 -20.23 31.17
C ARG A 170 -12.70 -18.75 30.98
N LEU A 171 -13.04 -18.08 32.07
CA LEU A 171 -13.25 -16.65 32.11
C LEU A 171 -12.53 -16.10 33.33
N ALA A 172 -11.74 -15.04 33.12
CA ALA A 172 -10.96 -14.40 34.17
C ALA A 172 -11.36 -12.92 34.27
N ASP A 173 -11.34 -12.36 35.47
CA ASP A 173 -11.50 -10.92 35.66
C ASP A 173 -10.15 -10.20 35.83
N SER A 174 -9.14 -10.89 36.34
CA SER A 174 -7.77 -10.40 36.44
C SER A 174 -6.78 -11.55 36.44
N PRO A 175 -5.68 -11.50 35.66
CA PRO A 175 -4.60 -12.48 35.76
C PRO A 175 -3.98 -12.55 37.17
N LEU A 176 -4.09 -11.48 37.96
CA LEU A 176 -3.52 -11.44 39.31
C LEU A 176 -4.35 -12.19 40.35
N ALA A 177 -5.61 -12.47 40.03
CA ALA A 177 -6.56 -13.14 40.92
C ALA A 177 -6.75 -14.63 40.59
N LEU A 178 -5.98 -15.19 39.64
CA LEU A 178 -6.06 -16.58 39.24
C LEU A 178 -5.08 -17.46 40.01
N ARG A 179 -5.50 -18.69 40.27
CA ARG A 179 -4.59 -19.78 40.65
C ARG A 179 -3.99 -20.39 39.40
N TYR A 180 -2.72 -20.77 39.46
CA TYR A 180 -1.99 -21.39 38.36
C TYR A 180 -1.38 -22.74 38.77
N TRP A 181 -1.13 -23.61 37.80
CA TRP A 181 -0.57 -24.94 37.98
C TRP A 181 0.43 -25.26 36.89
N SER A 182 1.41 -26.11 37.22
CA SER A 182 2.39 -26.58 36.25
C SER A 182 1.82 -27.63 35.27
N GLN A 183 0.64 -28.18 35.59
CA GLN A 183 -0.15 -29.20 34.87
C GLN A 183 0.49 -30.57 34.69
N VAL A 184 1.80 -30.60 34.49
CA VAL A 184 2.60 -31.81 34.26
C VAL A 184 3.63 -31.99 35.38
N PRO A 185 4.09 -33.23 35.61
CA PRO A 185 4.99 -33.55 36.73
C PRO A 185 6.46 -33.19 36.47
N TYR A 186 7.20 -32.94 37.55
CA TYR A 186 8.64 -32.71 37.59
C TYR A 186 9.24 -33.68 38.61
N ARG A 187 10.51 -34.06 38.45
CA ARG A 187 11.25 -34.69 39.55
C ARG A 187 11.27 -33.74 40.74
N PHE A 188 11.38 -34.32 41.92
CA PHE A 188 11.58 -33.57 43.13
C PHE A 188 12.67 -34.24 43.97
N GLY A 189 13.91 -34.09 43.49
CA GLY A 189 15.12 -34.69 44.04
C GLY A 189 15.83 -35.61 43.07
N GLN A 190 16.94 -36.20 43.52
CA GLN A 190 17.71 -37.17 42.73
C GLN A 190 17.13 -38.59 42.77
N ASP A 191 16.24 -38.87 43.72
CA ASP A 191 15.50 -40.13 43.81
C ASP A 191 14.61 -40.33 42.57
N SER A 192 14.52 -41.57 42.08
CA SER A 192 13.92 -41.85 40.77
C SER A 192 12.39 -41.89 40.75
N ASP A 193 11.73 -41.98 41.91
CA ASP A 193 10.27 -42.21 42.04
C ASP A 193 9.52 -41.08 42.79
N THR A 194 10.20 -40.03 43.23
CA THR A 194 9.55 -38.85 43.83
C THR A 194 9.39 -37.73 42.81
N ILE A 195 8.15 -37.27 42.62
CA ILE A 195 7.77 -36.22 41.68
C ILE A 195 6.93 -35.14 42.36
N CYS A 196 6.81 -34.00 41.70
CA CYS A 196 5.92 -32.93 42.13
C CYS A 196 5.18 -32.25 40.98
N ARG A 197 4.09 -31.57 41.33
CA ARG A 197 3.48 -30.50 40.54
C ARG A 197 3.58 -29.20 41.33
N TYR A 198 3.72 -28.09 40.62
CA TYR A 198 3.72 -26.77 41.25
C TYR A 198 2.33 -26.14 41.14
N SER A 199 1.99 -25.30 42.11
CA SER A 199 0.80 -24.46 42.08
C SER A 199 1.12 -23.06 42.61
N VAL A 200 0.52 -22.04 42.03
CA VAL A 200 0.64 -20.65 42.48
C VAL A 200 -0.75 -20.16 42.89
N VAL A 201 -0.94 -19.90 44.17
CA VAL A 201 -2.24 -19.55 44.76
C VAL A 201 -2.26 -18.04 45.02
N PRO A 202 -3.23 -17.28 44.47
CA PRO A 202 -3.31 -15.85 44.68
C PRO A 202 -3.73 -15.54 46.12
N HIS A 203 -3.12 -14.52 46.72
CA HIS A 203 -3.63 -13.97 47.97
C HIS A 203 -5.04 -13.39 47.74
N PRO A 204 -5.98 -13.52 48.69
CA PRO A 204 -7.33 -12.96 48.56
C PRO A 204 -7.36 -11.46 48.19
N ASP A 205 -6.38 -10.68 48.67
CA ASP A 205 -6.28 -9.24 48.37
C ASP A 205 -5.94 -8.90 46.90
N ASN A 206 -5.53 -9.90 46.12
CA ASN A 206 -5.34 -9.74 44.68
C ASN A 206 -6.67 -9.66 43.93
N MET A 207 -7.79 -10.05 44.56
CA MET A 207 -9.08 -10.03 43.90
C MET A 207 -9.48 -8.59 43.51
N ALA A 208 -9.84 -8.44 42.25
CA ALA A 208 -10.54 -7.28 41.74
C ALA A 208 -12.05 -7.56 41.73
N ALA A 209 -12.87 -6.52 41.76
CA ALA A 209 -14.31 -6.67 41.52
C ALA A 209 -14.54 -7.32 40.14
N PRO A 210 -15.54 -8.22 40.00
CA PRO A 210 -15.88 -8.81 38.72
C PRO A 210 -16.15 -7.75 37.65
N ILE A 211 -15.67 -7.97 36.44
CA ILE A 211 -15.85 -7.04 35.32
C ILE A 211 -17.13 -7.43 34.59
N ALA A 212 -18.10 -6.51 34.53
CA ALA A 212 -19.35 -6.75 33.82
C ALA A 212 -19.09 -7.10 32.33
N PRO A 213 -19.88 -8.02 31.72
CA PRO A 213 -19.65 -8.47 30.34
C PRO A 213 -19.50 -7.33 29.32
N GLU A 214 -20.32 -6.29 29.43
CA GLU A 214 -20.31 -5.09 28.59
C GLU A 214 -19.04 -4.24 28.74
N ALA A 215 -18.34 -4.33 29.88
CA ALA A 215 -17.10 -3.62 30.14
C ALA A 215 -15.84 -4.41 29.67
N ARG A 216 -16.01 -5.64 29.15
CA ARG A 216 -14.90 -6.49 28.69
C ARG A 216 -14.48 -6.12 27.26
N GLY A 217 -13.60 -5.11 27.17
CA GLY A 217 -12.89 -4.75 25.95
C GLY A 217 -11.85 -5.79 25.51
N SER A 218 -11.28 -5.67 24.31
CA SER A 218 -10.34 -6.67 23.80
C SER A 218 -9.04 -6.84 24.61
N HIS A 219 -8.73 -5.94 25.54
CA HIS A 219 -7.50 -5.89 26.36
C HIS A 219 -7.79 -5.79 27.88
N TYR A 220 -8.99 -6.16 28.31
CA TYR A 220 -9.44 -5.88 29.68
C TYR A 220 -8.59 -6.58 30.76
N LEU A 221 -7.96 -7.72 30.46
CA LEU A 221 -7.13 -8.45 31.44
C LEU A 221 -5.82 -7.71 31.73
N ARG A 222 -5.20 -7.11 30.70
CA ARG A 222 -4.07 -6.18 30.89
C ARG A 222 -4.52 -4.95 31.67
N GLN A 223 -5.68 -4.40 31.33
CA GLN A 223 -6.21 -3.22 32.03
C GLN A 223 -6.45 -3.52 33.52
N ALA A 224 -6.95 -4.71 33.88
CA ALA A 224 -7.10 -5.12 35.27
C ALA A 224 -5.76 -5.12 36.03
N MET A 225 -4.69 -5.62 35.41
CA MET A 225 -3.33 -5.56 35.99
C MET A 225 -2.83 -4.11 36.15
N ILE A 226 -3.07 -3.25 35.16
CA ILE A 226 -2.71 -1.82 35.21
C ILE A 226 -3.46 -1.13 36.36
N ASN A 227 -4.76 -1.39 36.48
CA ASN A 227 -5.59 -0.79 37.51
C ASN A 227 -5.07 -1.12 38.91
N GLN A 228 -4.61 -2.36 39.15
CA GLN A 228 -4.07 -2.76 40.44
C GLN A 228 -2.62 -2.28 40.67
N LEU A 229 -1.69 -2.63 39.78
CA LEU A 229 -0.24 -2.45 40.01
C LEU A 229 0.24 -1.03 39.72
N VAL A 230 -0.48 -0.28 38.87
CA VAL A 230 -0.08 1.06 38.40
C VAL A 230 -0.98 2.12 39.03
N LEU A 231 -2.29 2.06 38.78
CA LEU A 231 -3.21 3.14 39.15
C LEU A 231 -3.52 3.13 40.65
N ALA A 232 -3.85 1.97 41.20
CA ALA A 232 -4.12 1.82 42.64
C ALA A 232 -2.82 1.70 43.47
N GLY A 233 -1.68 1.48 42.81
CA GLY A 233 -0.39 1.29 43.50
C GLY A 233 -0.39 0.12 44.49
N ARG A 234 -1.20 -0.91 44.26
CA ARG A 234 -1.32 -2.08 45.16
C ARG A 234 -0.45 -3.24 44.66
N PRO A 235 0.34 -3.89 45.53
CA PRO A 235 1.06 -5.11 45.15
C PRO A 235 0.11 -6.27 44.82
N ALA A 236 0.66 -7.32 44.23
CA ALA A 236 0.00 -8.62 44.14
C ALA A 236 0.89 -9.71 44.73
N THR A 237 0.32 -10.55 45.59
CA THR A 237 1.07 -11.60 46.31
C THR A 237 0.50 -12.97 45.99
N PHE A 238 1.37 -13.98 45.86
CA PHE A 238 0.96 -15.37 45.66
C PHE A 238 1.76 -16.30 46.55
N ASP A 239 1.13 -17.38 47.01
CA ASP A 239 1.83 -18.51 47.59
C ASP A 239 2.25 -19.46 46.48
N PHE A 240 3.54 -19.79 46.42
CA PHE A 240 4.07 -20.82 45.55
C PHE A 240 4.15 -22.13 46.33
N CYS A 241 3.48 -23.14 45.80
CA CYS A 241 3.25 -24.40 46.47
C CYS A 241 3.77 -25.59 45.66
N VAL A 242 4.17 -26.63 46.37
CA VAL A 242 4.59 -27.93 45.84
C VAL A 242 3.58 -28.98 46.26
N GLN A 243 3.08 -29.73 45.28
CA GLN A 243 2.26 -30.91 45.49
C GLN A 243 3.14 -32.14 45.20
N ARG A 244 3.58 -32.83 46.26
CA ARG A 244 4.53 -33.94 46.20
C ARG A 244 3.81 -35.28 46.04
N LEU A 245 4.41 -36.21 45.31
CA LEU A 245 3.97 -37.60 45.17
C LEU A 245 5.19 -38.52 45.20
N GLU A 246 5.18 -39.47 46.12
CA GLU A 246 6.20 -40.53 46.24
C GLU A 246 5.75 -41.79 45.49
N HIS A 247 6.70 -42.67 45.17
CA HIS A 247 6.44 -43.96 44.51
C HIS A 247 5.67 -43.84 43.18
N ALA A 248 5.97 -42.79 42.40
CA ALA A 248 5.27 -42.53 41.16
C ALA A 248 5.54 -43.59 40.09
N THR A 249 4.46 -44.13 39.53
CA THR A 249 4.54 -45.09 38.42
C THR A 249 4.59 -44.36 37.07
N PRO A 250 5.09 -45.01 36.00
CA PRO A 250 5.05 -44.45 34.65
C PRO A 250 3.65 -44.01 34.21
N GLU A 251 2.60 -44.74 34.60
CA GLU A 251 1.21 -44.44 34.26
C GLU A 251 0.75 -43.10 34.83
N ILE A 252 1.14 -42.78 36.07
CA ILE A 252 0.83 -41.49 36.72
C ILE A 252 1.65 -40.37 36.09
N ILE A 253 2.92 -40.63 35.75
CA ILE A 253 3.82 -39.64 35.15
C ILE A 253 3.34 -39.25 33.74
N ASP A 254 2.86 -40.22 32.96
CA ASP A 254 2.50 -40.03 31.55
C ASP A 254 1.02 -39.66 31.33
N ASN A 255 0.21 -39.59 32.38
CA ASN A 255 -1.19 -39.16 32.33
C ASN A 255 -1.40 -37.77 32.98
N PRO A 256 -1.35 -36.68 32.20
CA PRO A 256 -1.44 -35.32 32.72
C PRO A 256 -2.89 -34.81 32.82
N THR A 257 -3.90 -35.59 32.43
CA THR A 257 -5.32 -35.18 32.47
C THR A 257 -5.97 -35.44 33.84
N GLU A 258 -5.27 -36.14 34.74
CA GLU A 258 -5.75 -36.45 36.09
C GLU A 258 -5.15 -35.51 37.14
N GLU A 259 -6.01 -35.05 38.04
CA GLU A 259 -5.65 -34.18 39.16
C GLU A 259 -5.15 -35.02 40.33
N TRP A 260 -4.14 -34.52 41.06
CA TRP A 260 -3.61 -35.22 42.24
C TRP A 260 -4.35 -34.78 43.49
N THR A 261 -4.57 -35.72 44.40
CA THR A 261 -5.22 -35.48 45.70
C THR A 261 -4.23 -35.24 46.84
N THR A 262 -2.92 -35.24 46.57
CA THR A 262 -1.91 -35.05 47.60
C THR A 262 -1.87 -33.61 48.12
N PRO A 263 -1.37 -33.36 49.35
CA PRO A 263 -1.35 -32.02 49.94
C PRO A 263 -0.58 -30.99 49.10
N VAL A 264 -1.09 -29.77 49.07
CA VAL A 264 -0.45 -28.61 48.43
C VAL A 264 0.30 -27.83 49.52
N GLN A 265 1.61 -28.02 49.59
CA GLN A 265 2.47 -27.38 50.60
C GLN A 265 3.02 -26.06 50.08
N ARG A 266 2.79 -24.97 50.81
CA ARG A 266 3.44 -23.69 50.54
C ARG A 266 4.94 -23.78 50.82
N VAL A 267 5.77 -23.33 49.87
CA VAL A 267 7.24 -23.36 50.01
C VAL A 267 7.90 -22.00 49.74
N ALA A 268 7.20 -21.10 49.06
CA ALA A 268 7.70 -19.78 48.74
C ALA A 268 6.55 -18.77 48.60
N THR A 269 6.88 -17.48 48.64
CA THR A 269 5.96 -16.38 48.38
C THR A 269 6.47 -15.57 47.18
N ILE A 270 5.56 -15.22 46.27
CA ILE A 270 5.82 -14.35 45.14
C ILE A 270 5.19 -12.99 45.43
N THR A 271 6.00 -11.94 45.43
CA THR A 271 5.52 -10.56 45.60
C THR A 271 5.80 -9.76 44.34
N ILE A 272 4.73 -9.31 43.68
CA ILE A 272 4.77 -8.39 42.54
C ILE A 272 4.55 -6.97 43.09
N PRO A 273 5.61 -6.15 43.19
CA PRO A 273 5.45 -4.79 43.70
C PRO A 273 4.65 -3.91 42.72
N PRO A 274 4.07 -2.81 43.20
CA PRO A 274 3.54 -1.76 42.34
C PRO A 274 4.61 -1.31 41.34
N GLN A 275 4.25 -1.27 40.06
CA GLN A 275 5.19 -0.92 39.00
C GLN A 275 4.46 -0.54 37.73
N ASP A 276 5.04 0.40 37.00
CA ASP A 276 4.65 0.70 35.64
C ASP A 276 5.32 -0.29 34.67
N PHE A 277 4.60 -1.37 34.37
CA PHE A 277 5.00 -2.34 33.35
C PHE A 277 4.44 -2.01 31.97
N ASN A 278 3.60 -0.98 31.83
CA ASN A 278 2.92 -0.64 30.58
C ASN A 278 3.81 0.22 29.67
N ARG A 279 5.07 -0.19 29.50
CA ARG A 279 6.09 0.54 28.74
C ARG A 279 6.53 -0.26 27.53
N PRO A 280 6.72 0.38 26.35
CA PRO A 280 7.17 -0.31 25.14
C PRO A 280 8.49 -1.09 25.31
N GLU A 281 9.43 -0.57 26.10
CA GLU A 281 10.69 -1.23 26.41
C GLU A 281 10.50 -2.54 27.19
N GLN A 282 9.57 -2.56 28.14
CA GLN A 282 9.23 -3.71 28.96
C GLN A 282 8.50 -4.77 28.13
N ASP A 283 7.57 -4.35 27.27
CA ASP A 283 6.87 -5.27 26.36
C ASP A 283 7.83 -5.89 25.35
N ARG A 284 8.77 -5.11 24.78
CA ARG A 284 9.81 -5.64 23.88
C ARG A 284 10.72 -6.62 24.61
N PHE A 285 11.14 -6.28 25.82
CA PHE A 285 11.97 -7.16 26.64
C PHE A 285 11.27 -8.48 26.94
N GLY A 286 10.03 -8.44 27.46
CA GLY A 286 9.22 -9.63 27.73
C GLY A 286 8.89 -10.45 26.48
N GLU A 287 8.74 -9.79 25.33
CA GLU A 287 8.54 -10.47 24.05
C GLU A 287 9.79 -11.20 23.54
N LEU A 288 11.00 -10.76 23.95
CA LEU A 288 12.26 -11.44 23.65
C LEU A 288 12.53 -12.60 24.61
N LEU A 289 12.10 -12.54 25.87
CA LEU A 289 12.34 -13.61 26.84
C LEU A 289 11.88 -15.00 26.33
N SER A 290 12.76 -15.98 26.53
CA SER A 290 12.43 -17.40 26.38
C SER A 290 12.14 -17.97 27.76
N TYR A 291 11.01 -18.65 27.86
CA TYR A 291 10.67 -19.44 29.03
C TYR A 291 10.58 -20.89 28.60
N THR A 292 11.11 -21.83 29.38
CA THR A 292 10.97 -23.26 29.09
C THR A 292 11.05 -24.06 30.37
N PRO A 293 10.20 -25.10 30.58
CA PRO A 293 10.24 -25.89 31.80
C PRO A 293 11.57 -26.65 31.97
N TRP A 294 12.36 -26.75 30.90
CA TRP A 294 13.66 -27.40 30.91
C TRP A 294 14.80 -26.46 31.34
N HIS A 295 14.54 -25.17 31.54
CA HIS A 295 15.50 -24.27 32.17
C HIS A 295 15.36 -24.39 33.69
N ALA A 296 15.73 -25.55 34.22
CA ALA A 296 15.57 -25.90 35.63
C ALA A 296 16.81 -26.60 36.17
N LEU A 297 16.91 -26.68 37.50
CA LEU A 297 17.89 -27.49 38.21
C LEU A 297 17.59 -28.99 38.01
N PRO A 298 18.60 -29.87 38.06
CA PRO A 298 18.41 -31.31 37.87
C PRO A 298 17.38 -31.95 38.81
N ASP A 299 17.31 -31.47 40.06
CA ASP A 299 16.33 -31.93 41.06
C ASP A 299 14.88 -31.64 40.66
N HIS A 300 14.67 -30.65 39.79
CA HIS A 300 13.36 -30.19 39.31
C HIS A 300 13.16 -30.56 37.83
N ARG A 301 13.77 -31.66 37.38
CA ARG A 301 13.72 -32.08 35.97
C ARG A 301 12.28 -32.40 35.53
N PRO A 302 11.77 -31.80 34.44
CA PRO A 302 10.48 -32.20 33.87
C PRO A 302 10.44 -33.70 33.53
N VAL A 303 9.39 -34.41 33.92
CA VAL A 303 9.20 -35.85 33.63
C VAL A 303 7.91 -36.12 32.86
N GLY A 304 7.87 -37.24 32.16
CA GLY A 304 6.74 -37.67 31.36
C GLY A 304 6.76 -37.20 29.91
N GLN A 305 5.98 -37.88 29.09
CA GLN A 305 5.99 -37.77 27.64
C GLN A 305 5.63 -36.38 27.10
N ILE A 306 4.72 -35.67 27.76
CA ILE A 306 4.34 -34.30 27.37
C ILE A 306 5.49 -33.32 27.64
N ASN A 307 6.21 -33.49 28.75
CA ASN A 307 7.38 -32.64 29.04
C ASN A 307 8.49 -32.83 28.01
N GLU A 308 8.72 -34.06 27.53
CA GLU A 308 9.66 -34.33 26.44
C GLU A 308 9.25 -33.61 25.14
N ILE A 309 7.95 -33.55 24.81
CA ILE A 309 7.45 -32.74 23.68
C ILE A 309 7.72 -31.25 23.93
N ARG A 310 7.42 -30.76 25.14
CA ARG A 310 7.62 -29.34 25.51
C ARG A 310 9.09 -28.94 25.36
N ARG A 311 10.04 -29.85 25.62
CA ARG A 311 11.48 -29.58 25.38
C ARG A 311 11.73 -29.11 23.96
N THR A 312 11.23 -29.88 23.00
CA THR A 312 11.43 -29.64 21.57
C THR A 312 10.63 -28.42 21.09
N VAL A 313 9.34 -28.36 21.43
CA VAL A 313 8.43 -27.30 20.95
C VAL A 313 8.86 -25.92 21.44
N TYR A 314 9.26 -25.79 22.71
CA TYR A 314 9.72 -24.52 23.26
C TYR A 314 11.05 -24.08 22.66
N ALA A 315 12.00 -25.00 22.48
CA ALA A 315 13.28 -24.71 21.84
C ALA A 315 13.09 -24.25 20.37
N LEU A 316 12.25 -24.95 19.61
CA LEU A 316 11.95 -24.59 18.23
C LEU A 316 11.22 -23.25 18.12
N SER A 317 10.18 -23.04 18.93
CA SER A 317 9.42 -21.78 18.99
C SER A 317 10.31 -20.60 19.36
N SER A 318 11.24 -20.78 20.32
CA SER A 318 12.23 -19.77 20.66
C SER A 318 13.18 -19.49 19.50
N ARG A 319 13.82 -20.50 18.92
CA ARG A 319 14.77 -20.32 17.81
C ARG A 319 14.15 -19.62 16.61
N VAL A 320 12.97 -20.06 16.20
CA VAL A 320 12.21 -19.43 15.09
C VAL A 320 11.90 -17.97 15.42
N ARG A 321 11.31 -17.69 16.60
CA ARG A 321 10.96 -16.32 17.00
C ARG A 321 12.18 -15.39 17.05
N HIS A 322 13.32 -15.86 17.57
CA HIS A 322 14.56 -15.09 17.64
C HIS A 322 15.19 -14.85 16.28
N LEU A 323 15.18 -15.86 15.40
CA LEU A 323 15.62 -15.75 14.01
C LEU A 323 14.83 -14.66 13.27
N PHE A 324 13.50 -14.69 13.34
CA PHE A 324 12.63 -13.70 12.71
C PHE A 324 12.70 -12.30 13.35
N ARG A 325 13.24 -12.20 14.57
CA ARG A 325 13.47 -10.92 15.27
C ARG A 325 14.91 -10.43 15.17
N LEU A 326 15.77 -11.14 14.42
CA LEU A 326 17.19 -10.83 14.24
C LEU A 326 17.93 -10.58 15.56
N THR A 327 17.49 -11.23 16.64
CA THR A 327 18.03 -11.06 17.99
C THR A 327 18.38 -12.43 18.53
N PRO A 328 19.64 -12.70 18.93
CA PRO A 328 19.99 -14.00 19.49
C PRO A 328 19.25 -14.23 20.82
N PRO A 329 18.82 -15.47 21.12
CA PRO A 329 18.30 -15.80 22.44
C PRO A 329 19.39 -15.53 23.48
N ARG A 330 19.02 -14.83 24.55
CA ARG A 330 19.91 -14.56 25.69
C ARG A 330 19.10 -14.65 26.97
N GLU A 331 19.68 -15.28 27.98
CA GLU A 331 19.11 -15.28 29.32
C GLU A 331 19.32 -13.90 29.97
N PRO A 332 18.31 -13.37 30.68
CA PRO A 332 18.42 -12.10 31.38
C PRO A 332 19.31 -12.23 32.63
N THR A 333 20.16 -11.23 32.86
CA THR A 333 20.94 -11.09 34.10
C THR A 333 20.36 -10.04 35.05
N SER A 334 19.29 -9.36 34.63
CA SER A 334 18.64 -8.29 35.37
C SER A 334 17.12 -8.35 35.15
N PRO A 335 16.31 -8.02 36.17
CA PRO A 335 14.86 -7.90 36.01
C PRO A 335 14.47 -6.60 35.26
N PHE A 336 15.44 -5.74 34.94
CA PHE A 336 15.22 -4.52 34.18
C PHE A 336 15.57 -4.71 32.70
N PRO A 337 14.81 -4.06 31.79
CA PRO A 337 15.18 -4.01 30.38
C PRO A 337 16.60 -3.45 30.22
N PRO A 338 17.43 -4.02 29.33
CA PRO A 338 18.77 -3.50 29.07
C PRO A 338 18.67 -2.08 28.50
N LYS A 339 19.52 -1.17 29.01
CA LYS A 339 19.63 0.19 28.48
C LYS A 339 20.01 0.13 27.00
N SER A 340 19.22 0.80 26.16
CA SER A 340 19.45 0.92 24.72
C SER A 340 20.82 1.58 24.46
N THR A 341 21.84 0.78 24.13
CA THR A 341 23.09 1.28 23.59
C THR A 341 23.02 1.18 22.07
N GLY A 342 23.12 2.30 21.36
CA GLY A 342 22.91 2.41 19.91
C GLY A 342 23.98 1.74 19.02
N ARG A 343 24.48 0.55 19.36
CA ARG A 343 25.44 -0.20 18.55
C ARG A 343 24.99 -1.64 18.33
N THR A 344 24.33 -1.89 17.20
CA THR A 344 24.03 -3.23 16.71
C THR A 344 25.32 -3.88 16.18
N ARG A 345 25.91 -4.84 16.90
CA ARG A 345 27.03 -5.65 16.40
C ARG A 345 26.51 -6.82 15.55
N ARG A 346 27.02 -6.90 14.32
CA ARG A 346 26.91 -8.05 13.40
C ARG A 346 27.59 -9.28 14.00
N VAL A 347 26.88 -10.41 14.09
CA VAL A 347 27.48 -11.75 14.07
C VAL A 347 26.52 -12.68 13.32
N LEU A 348 26.94 -13.17 12.15
CA LEU A 348 26.23 -14.16 11.33
C LEU A 348 27.15 -15.37 11.20
N GLY A 349 26.73 -16.52 11.73
CA GLY A 349 27.47 -17.78 11.69
C GLY A 349 26.69 -18.88 10.95
N LEU A 350 27.18 -19.24 9.76
CA LEU A 350 27.16 -20.48 8.97
C LEU A 350 25.95 -21.47 8.98
N GLY A 351 25.12 -21.56 10.02
CA GLY A 351 23.87 -22.36 10.00
C GLY A 351 22.72 -21.69 9.25
N ALA A 352 22.85 -20.39 8.96
CA ALA A 352 21.86 -19.58 8.24
C ALA A 352 21.77 -19.90 6.75
N ALA A 353 22.79 -20.51 6.13
CA ALA A 353 22.86 -20.67 4.68
C ALA A 353 21.82 -21.65 4.12
N ALA A 354 21.59 -22.81 4.76
CA ALA A 354 20.65 -23.81 4.24
C ALA A 354 19.17 -23.41 4.41
N ALA A 355 18.83 -22.77 5.55
CA ALA A 355 17.52 -22.17 5.75
C ALA A 355 17.31 -20.93 4.87
N ALA A 356 18.37 -20.15 4.62
CA ALA A 356 18.36 -19.07 3.66
C ALA A 356 18.10 -19.59 2.25
N PHE A 357 18.65 -20.71 1.78
CA PHE A 357 18.39 -21.20 0.41
C PHE A 357 16.91 -21.56 0.15
N VAL A 358 16.23 -22.20 1.10
CA VAL A 358 14.78 -22.50 0.96
C VAL A 358 13.93 -21.24 1.10
N LEU A 359 14.29 -20.35 2.04
CA LEU A 359 13.63 -19.06 2.20
C LEU A 359 13.90 -18.14 0.99
N ILE A 360 15.09 -18.16 0.38
CA ILE A 360 15.49 -17.43 -0.83
C ILE A 360 14.75 -17.99 -2.04
N GLY A 361 14.52 -19.30 -2.13
CA GLY A 361 13.71 -19.90 -3.20
C GLY A 361 12.24 -19.47 -3.13
N LEU A 362 11.64 -19.51 -1.93
CA LEU A 362 10.25 -19.08 -1.70
C LEU A 362 10.10 -17.55 -1.80
N VAL A 363 11.01 -16.77 -1.19
CA VAL A 363 11.07 -15.32 -1.32
C VAL A 363 11.38 -14.92 -2.76
N GLY A 364 12.24 -15.64 -3.47
CA GLY A 364 12.55 -15.40 -4.88
C GLY A 364 11.36 -15.64 -5.80
N MET A 365 10.58 -16.70 -5.54
CA MET A 365 9.34 -16.99 -6.28
C MET A 365 8.24 -15.96 -6.00
N VAL A 366 8.05 -15.55 -4.74
CA VAL A 366 7.11 -14.48 -4.38
C VAL A 366 7.59 -13.14 -4.93
N TRP A 367 8.89 -12.83 -4.81
CA TRP A 367 9.51 -11.61 -5.36
C TRP A 367 9.33 -11.50 -6.86
N TRP A 368 9.54 -12.58 -7.63
CA TRP A 368 9.31 -12.55 -9.06
C TRP A 368 7.86 -12.22 -9.43
N LYS A 369 6.89 -12.72 -8.65
CA LYS A 369 5.47 -12.41 -8.85
C LYS A 369 5.03 -11.03 -8.35
N THR A 370 5.79 -10.40 -7.44
CA THR A 370 5.40 -9.12 -6.82
C THR A 370 6.35 -7.97 -7.15
N ARG A 371 7.42 -8.20 -7.93
CA ARG A 371 8.34 -7.15 -8.37
C ARG A 371 7.67 -6.34 -9.48
N ILE A 372 7.75 -5.02 -9.37
CA ILE A 372 7.34 -4.11 -10.43
C ILE A 372 8.58 -3.81 -11.28
N PRO A 373 8.61 -4.23 -12.55
CA PRO A 373 9.72 -3.95 -13.43
C PRO A 373 9.67 -2.46 -13.83
N LEU A 374 10.71 -1.73 -13.45
CA LEU A 374 10.85 -0.29 -13.69
C LEU A 374 12.21 -0.01 -14.34
N PRO A 375 12.30 0.91 -15.32
CA PRO A 375 13.57 1.26 -15.91
C PRO A 375 14.50 1.91 -14.90
N ASP A 376 15.80 1.76 -15.14
CA ASP A 376 16.84 2.56 -14.48
C ASP A 376 17.40 3.52 -15.52
N TYR A 377 17.59 4.78 -15.14
CA TYR A 377 18.06 5.83 -16.03
C TYR A 377 19.43 6.33 -15.60
N PRO A 378 20.31 6.71 -16.54
CA PRO A 378 21.55 7.39 -16.23
C PRO A 378 21.32 8.69 -15.45
N ALA A 379 22.36 9.13 -14.72
CA ALA A 379 22.30 10.42 -14.04
C ALA A 379 22.29 11.57 -15.06
N VAL A 380 21.46 12.57 -14.80
CA VAL A 380 21.38 13.82 -15.56
C VAL A 380 22.36 14.82 -14.97
N GLU A 381 23.15 15.50 -15.82
CA GLU A 381 24.11 16.54 -15.40
C GLU A 381 23.55 17.95 -15.58
N ARG A 382 22.67 18.17 -16.56
CA ARG A 382 22.07 19.46 -16.89
C ARG A 382 20.57 19.30 -17.15
N GLN A 383 19.75 20.18 -16.57
CA GLN A 383 18.32 20.28 -16.88
C GLN A 383 18.03 21.60 -17.57
N VAL A 384 17.24 21.57 -18.63
CA VAL A 384 16.81 22.74 -19.41
C VAL A 384 15.29 22.73 -19.49
N TRP A 385 14.66 23.72 -18.87
CA TRP A 385 13.24 23.98 -19.05
C TRP A 385 13.06 24.88 -20.27
N LEU A 386 12.22 24.49 -21.22
CA LEU A 386 12.00 25.31 -22.42
C LEU A 386 11.11 26.53 -22.12
N GLU A 387 11.45 27.64 -22.75
CA GLU A 387 10.65 28.87 -22.66
C GLU A 387 9.37 28.72 -23.49
N GLN A 388 8.22 28.81 -22.82
CA GLN A 388 6.89 28.60 -23.41
C GLN A 388 5.88 29.64 -22.89
N ASN A 389 6.32 30.89 -22.68
CA ASN A 389 5.54 32.01 -22.12
C ASN A 389 5.09 31.88 -20.66
N TRP A 390 5.57 30.87 -19.93
CA TRP A 390 5.34 30.74 -18.48
C TRP A 390 6.60 31.09 -17.69
N GLY A 391 6.46 32.02 -16.74
CA GLY A 391 7.47 32.24 -15.71
C GLY A 391 7.51 31.10 -14.69
N ALA A 392 8.62 30.99 -13.94
CA ALA A 392 8.84 29.90 -13.00
C ALA A 392 7.71 29.72 -11.96
N GLY A 393 7.14 30.82 -11.43
CA GLY A 393 6.06 30.73 -10.45
C GLY A 393 4.73 30.25 -11.02
N ALA A 394 4.39 30.67 -12.24
CA ALA A 394 3.19 30.21 -12.95
C ALA A 394 3.29 28.71 -13.24
N ARG A 395 4.45 28.27 -13.74
CA ARG A 395 4.76 26.86 -13.98
C ARG A 395 4.63 26.01 -12.70
N GLU A 396 5.27 26.44 -11.62
CA GLU A 396 5.22 25.75 -10.32
C GLU A 396 3.78 25.64 -9.80
N TRP A 397 2.97 26.69 -9.93
CA TRP A 397 1.55 26.63 -9.59
C TRP A 397 0.78 25.63 -10.46
N TYR A 398 0.95 25.66 -11.79
CA TYR A 398 0.25 24.75 -12.71
C TYR A 398 0.58 23.29 -12.42
N HIS A 399 1.84 22.98 -12.09
CA HIS A 399 2.29 21.62 -11.78
C HIS A 399 1.63 21.03 -10.53
N HIS A 400 1.27 21.87 -9.56
CA HIS A 400 0.89 21.45 -8.21
C HIS A 400 -0.49 21.95 -7.74
N ALA A 401 -1.21 22.73 -8.53
CA ALA A 401 -2.53 23.21 -8.17
C ALA A 401 -3.55 22.05 -8.14
N SER A 402 -4.18 21.84 -6.97
CA SER A 402 -5.13 20.75 -6.77
C SER A 402 -6.37 20.93 -7.63
N GLN A 403 -6.78 19.85 -8.28
CA GLN A 403 -8.00 19.77 -9.10
C GLN A 403 -9.14 19.06 -8.35
N GLY A 404 -8.89 18.65 -7.11
CA GLY A 404 -9.84 17.89 -6.28
C GLY A 404 -9.65 16.37 -6.31
N GLY A 405 -8.72 15.86 -7.12
CA GLY A 405 -8.48 14.43 -7.29
C GLY A 405 -8.00 13.72 -6.02
N GLN A 406 -8.48 12.49 -5.81
CA GLN A 406 -8.02 11.57 -4.76
C GLN A 406 -7.38 10.33 -5.41
N PHE A 407 -6.07 10.36 -5.52
CA PHE A 407 -5.20 9.37 -6.14
C PHE A 407 -4.73 8.30 -5.13
N PRO A 408 -4.54 7.03 -5.54
CA PRO A 408 -4.94 6.46 -6.83
C PRO A 408 -6.45 6.39 -6.97
N PRO A 409 -7.02 6.78 -8.13
CA PRO A 409 -8.44 6.59 -8.41
C PRO A 409 -8.82 5.14 -8.16
N LEU A 410 -10.06 4.91 -7.73
CA LEU A 410 -10.62 3.62 -7.35
C LEU A 410 -10.08 3.07 -6.01
N ILE A 411 -8.82 3.33 -5.62
CA ILE A 411 -8.24 2.85 -4.34
C ILE A 411 -8.45 3.89 -3.24
N ASN A 412 -8.18 5.17 -3.55
CA ASN A 412 -8.25 6.36 -2.69
C ASN A 412 -7.42 6.20 -1.41
N VAL A 413 -6.17 6.66 -1.41
CA VAL A 413 -5.35 6.76 -0.18
C VAL A 413 -5.08 8.22 0.20
N PRO A 414 -5.03 8.56 1.50
CA PRO A 414 -4.67 9.91 1.92
C PRO A 414 -3.19 10.18 1.66
N TYR A 415 -2.87 11.46 1.49
CA TYR A 415 -1.50 11.94 1.32
C TYR A 415 -0.56 11.41 2.41
N GLU A 416 -1.01 11.44 3.67
CA GLU A 416 -0.22 10.95 4.81
C GLU A 416 0.11 9.47 4.72
N TRP A 417 -0.75 8.66 4.11
CA TRP A 417 -0.44 7.25 3.86
C TRP A 417 0.58 7.12 2.73
N PHE A 418 0.38 7.84 1.61
CA PHE A 418 1.27 7.80 0.46
C PHE A 418 2.74 8.07 0.84
N ILE A 419 2.99 9.06 1.69
CA ILE A 419 4.34 9.40 2.16
C ILE A 419 4.88 8.46 3.26
N ALA A 420 4.02 7.73 3.96
CA ALA A 420 4.40 6.80 5.02
C ALA A 420 4.62 5.36 4.54
N LEU A 421 4.04 5.00 3.38
CA LEU A 421 4.15 3.69 2.76
C LEU A 421 5.58 3.40 2.29
N GLU A 422 5.97 2.14 2.41
CA GLU A 422 7.24 1.64 1.88
C GLU A 422 7.04 1.01 0.51
N GLN A 423 8.04 1.12 -0.35
CA GLN A 423 8.08 0.48 -1.66
C GLN A 423 7.74 -1.02 -1.57
N PRO A 424 7.11 -1.62 -2.60
CA PRO A 424 6.66 -3.00 -2.60
C PRO A 424 7.83 -3.99 -2.86
N THR A 425 8.94 -3.81 -2.15
CA THR A 425 10.09 -4.71 -2.18
C THR A 425 10.05 -5.65 -0.97
N LEU A 426 10.33 -6.94 -1.21
CA LEU A 426 10.55 -7.89 -0.11
C LEU A 426 11.92 -7.59 0.50
N SER A 427 11.93 -7.07 1.73
CA SER A 427 13.14 -6.70 2.47
C SER A 427 13.09 -7.29 3.87
N LEU A 428 14.25 -7.72 4.39
CA LEU A 428 14.41 -8.12 5.80
C LEU A 428 14.44 -6.91 6.74
N GLY A 429 14.53 -5.68 6.20
CA GLY A 429 14.54 -4.40 6.93
C GLY A 429 13.52 -3.41 6.38
N ALA A 430 13.70 -2.11 6.67
CA ALA A 430 12.91 -1.07 6.01
C ALA A 430 13.24 -1.03 4.52
N ALA A 431 12.21 -0.96 3.68
CA ALA A 431 12.37 -0.59 2.28
C ALA A 431 12.37 0.95 2.14
N GLY A 432 12.83 1.45 0.99
CA GLY A 432 12.69 2.88 0.65
C GLY A 432 11.23 3.31 0.71
N LEU A 433 10.97 4.60 0.93
CA LEU A 433 9.61 5.13 0.93
C LEU A 433 9.03 5.10 -0.49
N LEU A 434 7.73 4.87 -0.59
CA LEU A 434 7.00 4.90 -1.86
C LEU A 434 7.10 6.30 -2.50
N ALA A 435 6.96 7.34 -1.69
CA ALA A 435 7.06 8.74 -2.12
C ALA A 435 8.50 9.23 -2.34
N ASP A 436 9.49 8.33 -2.38
CA ASP A 436 10.87 8.70 -2.70
C ASP A 436 10.96 9.26 -4.15
N PRO A 437 11.50 10.47 -4.36
CA PRO A 437 11.54 11.09 -5.68
C PRO A 437 12.29 10.27 -6.73
N HIS A 438 13.36 9.57 -6.36
CA HIS A 438 14.09 8.71 -7.30
C HIS A 438 13.28 7.46 -7.67
N TYR A 439 12.49 6.92 -6.73
CA TYR A 439 11.57 5.83 -7.03
C TYR A 439 10.43 6.27 -7.95
N LEU A 440 9.78 7.41 -7.66
CA LEU A 440 8.71 7.97 -8.48
C LEU A 440 9.21 8.38 -9.88
N ASP A 441 10.45 8.85 -9.97
CA ASP A 441 11.08 9.19 -11.25
C ASP A 441 11.10 7.99 -12.22
N ARG A 442 11.26 6.77 -11.71
CA ARG A 442 11.27 5.55 -12.55
C ARG A 442 9.93 5.23 -13.20
N PHE A 443 8.83 5.75 -12.68
CA PHE A 443 7.51 5.70 -13.31
C PHE A 443 7.30 6.84 -14.32
N GLY A 444 8.31 7.67 -14.55
CA GLY A 444 8.29 8.76 -15.52
C GLY A 444 8.00 10.14 -14.94
N PHE A 445 7.62 10.25 -13.66
CA PHE A 445 7.34 11.53 -13.02
C PHE A 445 8.61 12.38 -12.90
N ILE A 446 8.49 13.69 -13.06
CA ILE A 446 9.64 14.59 -13.01
C ILE A 446 9.83 15.08 -11.56
N PRO A 447 10.98 14.85 -10.91
CA PRO A 447 11.25 15.42 -9.60
C PRO A 447 11.06 16.94 -9.61
N SER A 448 10.39 17.49 -8.60
CA SER A 448 10.19 18.95 -8.51
C SER A 448 11.51 19.63 -8.10
N THR A 449 11.96 20.59 -8.89
CA THR A 449 13.27 21.25 -8.78
C THR A 449 13.19 22.69 -8.29
N THR A 450 12.00 23.25 -8.05
CA THR A 450 11.84 24.68 -7.81
C THR A 450 12.14 25.09 -6.36
N GLU A 451 12.97 26.12 -6.23
CA GLU A 451 13.28 26.87 -5.00
C GLU A 451 12.50 28.20 -4.93
N SER A 452 11.60 28.49 -5.89
CA SER A 452 10.92 29.79 -6.03
C SER A 452 9.85 30.09 -4.99
N GLY A 453 9.37 29.09 -4.24
CA GLY A 453 8.38 29.29 -3.19
C GLY A 453 7.03 29.85 -3.69
N ALA A 454 6.71 29.69 -4.99
CA ALA A 454 5.45 30.16 -5.57
C ALA A 454 4.29 29.19 -5.29
N TYR A 455 4.60 27.92 -4.97
CA TYR A 455 3.65 27.01 -4.38
C TYR A 455 3.84 26.96 -2.86
N ASP A 456 2.81 27.37 -2.12
CA ASP A 456 2.76 27.16 -0.70
C ASP A 456 2.48 25.69 -0.43
N TRP A 457 3.54 24.88 -0.34
CA TRP A 457 3.46 23.50 0.13
C TRP A 457 2.74 23.39 1.49
N ARG A 458 2.56 24.51 2.20
CA ARG A 458 1.80 24.62 3.46
C ARG A 458 0.28 24.48 3.33
N SER A 459 -0.29 24.34 2.12
CA SER A 459 -1.66 23.80 2.01
C SER A 459 -1.70 22.36 2.54
N CYS A 460 -0.65 21.57 2.29
CA CYS A 460 -0.26 20.49 3.18
C CYS A 460 0.46 21.06 4.42
N ARG A 461 -0.25 21.60 5.43
CA ARG A 461 0.43 21.96 6.69
C ARG A 461 1.18 20.74 7.21
N GLU A 462 2.51 20.80 7.27
CA GLU A 462 3.30 19.81 8.00
C GLU A 462 2.81 19.76 9.46
N PRO A 463 2.84 18.60 10.14
CA PRO A 463 2.58 18.57 11.57
C PRO A 463 3.59 19.48 12.28
N GLU A 464 3.12 20.43 13.10
CA GLU A 464 3.95 21.40 13.87
C GLU A 464 5.03 20.71 14.75
N GLU A 465 4.92 19.40 14.97
CA GLU A 465 5.75 18.61 15.88
C GLU A 465 6.91 17.84 15.22
N ALA A 466 7.20 18.06 13.93
CA ALA A 466 8.24 17.34 13.19
C ALA A 466 9.71 17.60 13.65
N LYS A 467 9.93 18.25 14.79
CA LYS A 467 11.27 18.52 15.37
C LYS A 467 12.00 17.29 15.92
N THR A 468 11.34 16.13 16.02
CA THR A 468 11.93 14.92 16.63
C THR A 468 12.22 13.77 15.65
N TYR A 469 12.11 14.00 14.34
CA TYR A 469 12.25 12.95 13.33
C TYR A 469 13.59 13.02 12.56
N ASP A 470 14.48 12.04 12.81
CA ASP A 470 15.69 11.79 12.01
C ASP A 470 15.39 10.75 10.93
N SER A 471 15.27 11.21 9.68
CA SER A 471 14.97 10.39 8.50
C SER A 471 16.21 10.00 7.69
N GLY A 472 17.41 10.04 8.29
CA GLY A 472 18.65 9.90 7.54
C GLY A 472 19.03 11.18 6.77
N PRO A 473 20.09 11.14 5.94
CA PRO A 473 20.91 12.31 5.59
C PRO A 473 20.24 13.36 4.68
N ALA A 474 18.97 13.20 4.30
CA ALA A 474 18.24 14.23 3.57
C ALA A 474 17.74 15.32 4.53
N SER A 475 18.24 16.54 4.32
CA SER A 475 17.85 17.76 5.03
C SER A 475 16.33 17.92 5.15
N PRO A 476 15.79 18.38 6.29
CA PRO A 476 14.38 18.74 6.47
C PRO A 476 13.82 19.65 5.36
N SER A 477 14.66 20.51 4.76
CA SER A 477 14.29 21.41 3.66
C SER A 477 13.94 20.74 2.32
N ARG A 478 14.16 19.42 2.18
CA ARG A 478 13.81 18.63 0.99
C ARG A 478 12.71 17.60 1.25
N ARG A 479 12.24 17.46 2.49
CA ARG A 479 11.23 16.48 2.84
C ARG A 479 9.91 16.92 2.20
N HIS A 480 9.30 16.05 1.40
CA HIS A 480 7.92 16.17 0.90
C HIS A 480 7.64 17.06 -0.33
N ARG A 481 8.64 17.34 -1.20
CA ARG A 481 8.32 17.87 -2.54
C ARG A 481 7.73 16.77 -3.40
N LEU A 482 6.41 16.80 -3.58
CA LEU A 482 5.73 15.95 -4.56
C LEU A 482 6.28 16.24 -5.97
N PRO A 483 6.42 15.24 -6.86
CA PRO A 483 6.93 15.47 -8.21
C PRO A 483 5.93 16.26 -9.05
N VAL A 484 6.39 16.80 -10.18
CA VAL A 484 5.53 17.48 -11.17
C VAL A 484 4.34 16.58 -11.50
N GLY A 485 3.13 17.15 -11.45
CA GLY A 485 1.92 16.39 -11.69
C GLY A 485 1.21 15.89 -10.45
N PHE A 486 1.69 16.19 -9.24
CA PHE A 486 1.02 15.83 -7.99
C PHE A 486 0.62 17.07 -7.21
N ALA A 487 -0.57 17.01 -6.61
CA ALA A 487 -1.08 18.01 -5.69
C ALA A 487 -1.55 17.34 -4.40
N CYS A 488 -1.61 18.12 -3.32
CA CYS A 488 -2.32 17.72 -2.12
C CYS A 488 -3.35 18.77 -1.73
N THR A 489 -4.36 18.34 -0.99
CA THR A 489 -5.41 19.24 -0.50
C THR A 489 -5.17 19.69 0.93
N ASP A 490 -5.72 20.83 1.32
CA ASP A 490 -5.67 21.30 2.70
C ASP A 490 -6.59 20.45 3.58
N ARG A 491 -6.03 19.75 4.55
CA ARG A 491 -6.76 18.84 5.45
C ARG A 491 -7.93 19.51 6.19
N THR A 492 -7.93 20.83 6.36
CA THR A 492 -8.94 21.57 7.12
C THR A 492 -10.06 22.09 6.23
N THR A 493 -9.73 22.64 5.06
CA THR A 493 -10.71 23.25 4.16
C THR A 493 -11.17 22.31 3.03
N ASP A 494 -10.36 21.32 2.66
CA ASP A 494 -10.62 20.35 1.60
C ASP A 494 -10.04 18.96 1.96
N PRO A 495 -10.52 18.31 3.04
CA PRO A 495 -9.99 17.01 3.47
C PRO A 495 -10.26 15.92 2.45
N MET A 496 -9.46 14.86 2.48
CA MET A 496 -9.83 13.61 1.81
C MET A 496 -11.14 13.09 2.41
N VAL A 497 -12.06 12.66 1.55
CA VAL A 497 -13.37 12.13 1.95
C VAL A 497 -13.55 10.66 1.57
N LEU A 498 -14.35 9.96 2.36
CA LEU A 498 -14.90 8.64 2.06
C LEU A 498 -16.00 8.77 1.00
N ALA A 499 -16.42 7.65 0.42
CA ALA A 499 -17.49 7.63 -0.59
C ALA A 499 -18.84 8.17 -0.08
N ASP A 500 -19.05 8.15 1.24
CA ASP A 500 -20.23 8.72 1.91
C ASP A 500 -20.09 10.22 2.25
N GLY A 501 -18.99 10.85 1.84
CA GLY A 501 -18.69 12.26 2.06
C GLY A 501 -18.11 12.60 3.44
N ARG A 502 -17.89 11.63 4.33
CA ARG A 502 -17.22 11.90 5.63
C ARG A 502 -15.71 12.04 5.43
N PRO A 503 -15.03 12.93 6.16
CA PRO A 503 -13.58 13.08 6.03
C PRO A 503 -12.82 11.89 6.63
N TRP A 504 -11.72 11.51 5.98
CA TRP A 504 -10.73 10.60 6.53
C TRP A 504 -10.05 11.21 7.76
N ARG A 505 -9.83 10.41 8.80
CA ARG A 505 -9.26 10.87 10.07
C ARG A 505 -8.11 10.00 10.54
N ASN A 506 -7.09 10.65 11.12
CA ASN A 506 -6.01 10.00 11.84
C ASN A 506 -6.55 9.35 13.12
N PRO A 507 -6.43 8.02 13.29
CA PRO A 507 -6.97 7.33 14.46
C PRO A 507 -6.38 7.72 15.81
N ALA A 508 -5.18 8.31 15.85
CA ALA A 508 -4.54 8.75 17.09
C ALA A 508 -4.96 10.18 17.46
N THR A 509 -5.00 11.09 16.49
CA THR A 509 -5.21 12.53 16.75
C THR A 509 -6.62 13.02 16.43
N GLY A 510 -7.44 12.24 15.73
CA GLY A 510 -8.76 12.62 15.23
C GLY A 510 -8.75 13.68 14.12
N ARG A 511 -7.56 14.22 13.78
CA ARG A 511 -7.38 15.22 12.71
C ARG A 511 -7.77 14.63 11.36
N THR A 512 -8.37 15.46 10.53
CA THR A 512 -8.64 15.12 9.13
C THR A 512 -7.34 14.96 8.35
N MET A 513 -7.36 14.12 7.33
CA MET A 513 -6.23 13.85 6.44
C MET A 513 -6.37 14.59 5.11
N SER A 514 -5.23 14.86 4.47
CA SER A 514 -5.16 15.51 3.16
C SER A 514 -5.43 14.50 2.04
N GLY A 515 -6.12 14.94 0.99
CA GLY A 515 -6.14 14.24 -0.29
C GLY A 515 -4.79 14.41 -0.99
N ILE A 516 -4.40 13.42 -1.79
CA ILE A 516 -3.34 13.51 -2.78
C ILE A 516 -3.98 13.25 -4.14
N GLY A 517 -3.65 14.02 -5.18
CA GLY A 517 -4.23 13.88 -6.51
C GLY A 517 -3.18 14.05 -7.60
N LEU A 518 -3.44 13.47 -8.77
CA LEU A 518 -2.70 13.83 -9.98
C LEU A 518 -3.30 15.11 -10.58
N THR A 519 -2.44 16.01 -11.06
CA THR A 519 -2.82 17.21 -11.82
C THR A 519 -2.63 16.97 -13.31
N CYS A 520 -3.12 17.87 -14.15
CA CYS A 520 -2.92 17.84 -15.61
C CYS A 520 -1.44 17.67 -15.99
N ALA A 521 -0.52 18.24 -15.21
CA ALA A 521 0.92 18.16 -15.46
C ALA A 521 1.50 16.74 -15.35
N ALA A 522 0.81 15.79 -14.70
CA ALA A 522 1.24 14.39 -14.67
C ALA A 522 1.22 13.72 -16.05
N CYS A 523 0.32 14.17 -16.92
CA CYS A 523 0.14 13.67 -18.28
C CYS A 523 0.66 14.67 -19.33
N HIS A 524 0.63 15.97 -19.00
CA HIS A 524 0.89 17.07 -19.92
C HIS A 524 2.18 17.86 -19.62
N THR A 525 3.17 17.24 -18.97
CA THR A 525 4.53 17.78 -18.89
C THR A 525 5.51 16.75 -19.44
N GLY A 526 6.11 17.08 -20.58
CA GLY A 526 7.01 16.20 -21.32
C GLY A 526 8.45 16.28 -20.83
N ARG A 527 9.20 15.21 -21.06
CA ARG A 527 10.63 15.11 -20.75
C ARG A 527 11.37 14.32 -21.82
N LEU A 528 12.47 14.90 -22.29
CA LEU A 528 13.42 14.28 -23.23
C LEU A 528 14.83 14.29 -22.62
N THR A 529 15.71 13.40 -23.05
CA THR A 529 17.13 13.37 -22.65
C THR A 529 18.02 13.25 -23.88
N TYR A 530 19.07 14.05 -23.96
CA TYR A 530 20.08 13.97 -25.02
C TYR A 530 21.48 14.09 -24.42
N GLY A 531 22.24 13.00 -24.50
CA GLY A 531 23.47 12.85 -23.72
C GLY A 531 23.16 12.91 -22.22
N THR A 532 23.79 13.83 -21.50
CA THR A 532 23.54 14.07 -20.06
C THR A 532 22.62 15.26 -19.78
N THR A 533 22.00 15.82 -20.83
CA THR A 533 21.08 16.97 -20.72
C THR A 533 19.62 16.52 -20.81
N GLU A 534 18.82 16.88 -19.82
CA GLU A 534 17.37 16.68 -19.78
C GLU A 534 16.66 17.95 -20.25
N VAL A 535 15.68 17.80 -21.14
CA VAL A 535 14.85 18.88 -21.70
C VAL A 535 13.41 18.69 -21.23
N LEU A 536 12.85 19.70 -20.56
CA LEU A 536 11.53 19.68 -19.93
C LEU A 536 10.58 20.63 -20.66
N ILE A 537 9.35 20.14 -20.92
CA ILE A 537 8.40 20.77 -21.84
C ILE A 537 7.03 20.89 -21.17
N ASP A 538 6.58 22.11 -20.91
CA ASP A 538 5.23 22.37 -20.41
C ASP A 538 4.19 22.12 -21.51
N GLY A 539 3.08 21.48 -21.15
CA GLY A 539 2.04 21.09 -22.10
C GLY A 539 2.45 20.00 -23.10
N GLY A 540 3.63 19.41 -22.96
CA GLY A 540 4.13 18.29 -23.75
C GLY A 540 3.62 16.93 -23.26
N SER A 541 3.89 15.87 -24.03
CA SER A 541 3.44 14.52 -23.68
C SER A 541 4.36 13.89 -22.62
N ALA A 542 3.82 13.60 -21.44
CA ALA A 542 4.58 12.91 -20.39
C ALA A 542 4.84 11.44 -20.76
N MET A 543 5.98 10.89 -20.32
CA MET A 543 6.28 9.46 -20.43
C MET A 543 6.06 8.78 -19.07
N THR A 544 4.86 8.96 -18.47
CA THR A 544 4.49 8.41 -17.16
C THR A 544 3.71 7.10 -17.28
N ASP A 545 3.93 6.16 -16.35
CA ASP A 545 3.19 4.90 -16.22
C ASP A 545 2.39 4.88 -14.92
N VAL A 546 1.14 5.34 -15.01
CA VAL A 546 0.22 5.44 -13.87
C VAL A 546 -0.27 4.06 -13.42
N VAL A 547 -0.37 3.08 -14.34
CA VAL A 547 -0.81 1.72 -13.99
C VAL A 547 0.21 1.04 -13.10
N LYS A 548 1.50 1.08 -13.46
CA LYS A 548 2.56 0.55 -12.60
C LYS A 548 2.58 1.25 -11.24
N LEU A 549 2.37 2.57 -11.19
CA LEU A 549 2.31 3.29 -9.91
C LEU A 549 1.14 2.82 -9.05
N ASN A 550 -0.05 2.65 -9.63
CA ASN A 550 -1.22 2.12 -8.93
C ASN A 550 -0.97 0.70 -8.41
N THR A 551 -0.35 -0.16 -9.22
CA THR A 551 0.09 -1.50 -8.78
C THR A 551 1.10 -1.41 -7.63
N ALA A 552 2.02 -0.45 -7.66
CA ALA A 552 3.00 -0.23 -6.59
C ALA A 552 2.33 0.15 -5.28
N ILE A 553 1.35 1.04 -5.32
CA ILE A 553 0.57 1.45 -4.15
C ILE A 553 -0.23 0.28 -3.61
N ALA A 554 -0.95 -0.45 -4.46
CA ALA A 554 -1.73 -1.63 -4.09
C ALA A 554 -0.86 -2.70 -3.39
N LEU A 555 0.28 -3.06 -3.99
CA LEU A 555 1.21 -4.01 -3.38
C LEU A 555 1.83 -3.47 -2.08
N SER A 556 2.12 -2.17 -1.99
CA SER A 556 2.64 -1.55 -0.77
C SER A 556 1.64 -1.61 0.38
N LEU A 557 0.35 -1.41 0.09
CA LEU A 557 -0.75 -1.56 1.04
C LEU A 557 -0.89 -3.01 1.51
N VAL A 558 -0.90 -3.97 0.57
CA VAL A 558 -0.97 -5.41 0.87
C VAL A 558 0.23 -5.84 1.73
N PHE A 559 1.44 -5.43 1.38
CA PHE A 559 2.63 -5.75 2.18
C PHE A 559 2.56 -5.10 3.56
N THR A 560 2.11 -3.86 3.64
CA THR A 560 1.91 -3.17 4.93
C THR A 560 0.86 -3.89 5.78
N LYS A 561 -0.18 -4.46 5.17
CA LYS A 561 -1.22 -5.21 5.88
C LYS A 561 -0.72 -6.52 6.47
N TYR A 562 0.05 -7.28 5.68
CA TYR A 562 0.44 -8.64 6.05
C TYR A 562 1.83 -8.74 6.72
N ASP A 563 2.73 -7.78 6.52
CA ASP A 563 4.00 -7.68 7.24
C ASP A 563 3.85 -6.78 8.48
N ARG A 564 3.83 -7.38 9.67
CA ARG A 564 3.69 -6.65 10.93
C ARG A 564 4.84 -5.68 11.22
N LEU A 565 6.06 -5.96 10.75
CA LEU A 565 7.19 -5.04 10.94
C LEU A 565 7.01 -3.80 10.05
N ARG A 566 6.55 -3.99 8.82
CA ARG A 566 6.18 -2.90 7.92
C ARG A 566 4.99 -2.11 8.46
N PHE A 567 3.91 -2.79 8.89
CA PHE A 567 2.78 -2.14 9.57
C PHE A 567 3.24 -1.30 10.75
N ASN A 568 4.16 -1.82 11.57
CA ASN A 568 4.61 -1.09 12.74
C ASN A 568 5.36 0.19 12.40
N ARG A 569 6.19 0.18 11.34
CA ARG A 569 6.89 1.37 10.83
C ARG A 569 5.92 2.36 10.18
N PHE A 570 4.97 1.85 9.38
CA PHE A 570 3.90 2.64 8.79
C PHE A 570 3.06 3.35 9.87
N ALA A 571 2.55 2.59 10.84
CA ALA A 571 1.77 3.12 11.96
C ALA A 571 2.58 4.13 12.79
N LEU A 572 3.87 3.90 13.01
CA LEU A 572 4.74 4.85 13.70
C LEU A 572 4.89 6.17 12.92
N ARG A 573 5.10 6.11 11.60
CA ARG A 573 5.21 7.30 10.73
C ARG A 573 3.90 8.08 10.67
N LEU A 574 2.76 7.38 10.66
CA LEU A 574 1.44 7.99 10.46
C LEU A 574 0.78 8.48 11.75
N LEU A 575 0.81 7.68 12.83
CA LEU A 575 0.12 7.98 14.08
C LEU A 575 0.99 8.80 15.04
N GLY A 576 2.31 8.83 14.83
CA GLY A 576 3.23 9.58 15.68
C GLY A 576 3.46 8.94 17.06
N PRO A 577 4.15 9.67 17.97
CA PRO A 577 4.51 9.17 19.30
C PRO A 577 3.30 8.89 20.20
N ASP A 578 2.16 9.55 19.96
CA ASP A 578 0.92 9.39 20.74
C ASP A 578 0.13 8.11 20.39
N SER A 579 0.65 7.28 19.48
CA SER A 579 -0.02 6.04 19.10
C SER A 579 -0.13 5.05 20.28
N ASN A 580 -1.34 4.54 20.49
CA ASN A 580 -1.65 3.46 21.45
C ASN A 580 -2.26 2.23 20.74
N GLU A 581 -2.50 1.14 21.45
CA GLU A 581 -3.06 -0.09 20.86
C GLU A 581 -4.40 0.14 20.15
N GLN A 582 -5.27 1.03 20.68
CA GLN A 582 -6.56 1.35 20.09
C GLN A 582 -6.41 2.09 18.74
N SER A 583 -5.59 3.15 18.70
CA SER A 583 -5.32 3.88 17.46
C SER A 583 -4.67 3.00 16.38
N ARG A 584 -3.82 2.06 16.77
CA ARG A 584 -3.19 1.08 15.86
C ARG A 584 -4.19 0.05 15.36
N ALA A 585 -5.13 -0.38 16.20
CA ALA A 585 -6.22 -1.27 15.80
C ALA A 585 -7.16 -0.57 14.80
N ALA A 586 -7.56 0.67 15.08
CA ALA A 586 -8.38 1.47 14.17
C ALA A 586 -7.65 1.76 12.84
N LEU A 587 -6.34 2.01 12.86
CA LEU A 587 -5.56 2.11 11.62
C LEU A 587 -5.52 0.80 10.84
N SER A 588 -5.43 -0.35 11.53
CA SER A 588 -5.48 -1.66 10.88
C SER A 588 -6.83 -1.91 10.21
N GLU A 589 -7.92 -1.44 10.80
CA GLU A 589 -9.29 -1.53 10.26
C GLU A 589 -9.44 -0.63 9.03
N GLN A 590 -8.98 0.63 9.08
CA GLN A 590 -8.91 1.47 7.88
C GLN A 590 -8.12 0.80 6.75
N LEU A 591 -7.04 0.08 7.08
CA LEU A 591 -6.23 -0.65 6.10
C LEU A 591 -6.94 -1.91 5.58
N ASP A 592 -7.80 -2.55 6.39
CA ASP A 592 -8.67 -3.64 5.91
C ASP A 592 -9.61 -3.14 4.82
N ASP A 593 -10.29 -2.01 5.04
CA ASP A 593 -11.25 -1.43 4.07
C ASP A 593 -10.59 -1.12 2.72
N VAL A 594 -9.39 -0.53 2.74
CA VAL A 594 -8.64 -0.21 1.51
C VAL A 594 -8.18 -1.48 0.80
N VAL A 595 -7.71 -2.49 1.55
CA VAL A 595 -7.25 -3.77 0.95
C VAL A 595 -8.43 -4.55 0.36
N GLU A 596 -9.59 -4.57 0.98
CA GLU A 596 -10.80 -5.19 0.41
C GLU A 596 -11.23 -4.47 -0.89
N ARG A 597 -11.13 -3.14 -0.94
CA ARG A 597 -11.36 -2.39 -2.18
C ARG A 597 -10.36 -2.77 -3.27
N VAL A 598 -9.07 -2.89 -2.94
CA VAL A 598 -8.04 -3.36 -3.89
C VAL A 598 -8.38 -4.75 -4.45
N LYS A 599 -8.88 -5.68 -3.63
CA LYS A 599 -9.31 -7.00 -4.09
C LYS A 599 -10.50 -6.93 -5.04
N LEU A 600 -11.52 -6.14 -4.70
CA LEU A 600 -12.69 -5.92 -5.55
C LEU A 600 -12.29 -5.39 -6.93
N LEU A 601 -11.37 -4.42 -6.98
CA LEU A 601 -10.86 -3.88 -8.25
C LEU A 601 -10.10 -4.93 -9.06
N HIS A 602 -9.28 -5.75 -8.41
CA HIS A 602 -8.61 -6.86 -9.08
C HIS A 602 -9.61 -7.85 -9.69
N GLU A 603 -10.69 -8.20 -8.99
CA GLU A 603 -11.76 -9.06 -9.51
C GLU A 603 -12.54 -8.41 -10.67
N LEU A 604 -12.71 -7.09 -10.66
CA LEU A 604 -13.31 -6.32 -11.76
C LEU A 604 -12.40 -6.32 -13.00
N ASP A 605 -11.12 -6.06 -12.81
CA ASP A 605 -10.12 -6.08 -13.90
C ASP A 605 -9.99 -7.48 -14.51
N ASP A 606 -9.95 -8.53 -13.68
CA ASP A 606 -9.86 -9.92 -14.14
C ASP A 606 -11.06 -10.31 -15.02
N ARG A 607 -12.28 -9.85 -14.66
CA ARG A 607 -13.51 -10.10 -15.44
C ARG A 607 -13.44 -9.55 -16.86
N VAL A 608 -12.75 -8.43 -17.06
CA VAL A 608 -12.68 -7.74 -18.36
C VAL A 608 -11.34 -7.93 -19.07
N SER A 609 -10.36 -8.56 -18.41
CA SER A 609 -8.98 -8.76 -18.86
C SER A 609 -8.85 -9.32 -20.28
N GLY A 610 -9.73 -10.25 -20.69
CA GLY A 610 -9.71 -10.87 -22.02
C GLY A 610 -10.02 -9.90 -23.18
N LYS A 611 -10.56 -8.72 -22.90
CA LYS A 611 -10.81 -7.63 -23.86
C LYS A 611 -9.91 -6.41 -23.62
N SER A 612 -9.12 -6.42 -22.56
CA SER A 612 -8.28 -5.30 -22.17
C SER A 612 -6.95 -5.30 -22.91
N VAL A 613 -6.53 -4.10 -23.28
CA VAL A 613 -5.20 -3.78 -23.81
C VAL A 613 -4.44 -3.09 -22.69
N VAL A 614 -3.24 -3.59 -22.41
CA VAL A 614 -2.42 -3.09 -21.30
C VAL A 614 -2.01 -1.64 -21.58
N GLU A 615 -2.32 -0.75 -20.62
CA GLU A 615 -1.82 0.63 -20.61
C GLU A 615 -0.33 0.65 -20.25
N GLY A 616 0.38 1.75 -20.51
CA GLY A 616 1.82 1.81 -20.25
C GLY A 616 2.36 3.22 -20.32
N PHE A 617 3.68 3.34 -20.32
CA PHE A 617 4.38 4.63 -20.39
C PHE A 617 3.82 5.55 -21.49
N GLY A 618 3.39 6.76 -21.08
CA GLY A 618 2.88 7.82 -21.96
C GLY A 618 1.47 7.62 -22.49
N ARG A 619 0.74 6.60 -22.01
CA ARG A 619 -0.58 6.25 -22.53
C ARG A 619 -1.55 5.82 -21.44
N LEU A 620 -2.81 6.25 -21.55
CA LEU A 620 -3.89 5.81 -20.67
C LEU A 620 -5.25 5.80 -21.40
N ASP A 621 -6.16 4.93 -20.99
CA ASP A 621 -7.55 4.88 -21.48
C ASP A 621 -8.45 5.76 -20.58
N ALA A 622 -8.24 7.07 -20.68
CA ALA A 622 -8.81 8.06 -19.74
C ALA A 622 -10.33 7.99 -19.66
N LEU A 623 -10.98 7.88 -20.82
CA LEU A 623 -12.43 7.83 -20.93
C LEU A 623 -12.97 6.59 -20.22
N ASN A 624 -12.38 5.40 -20.46
CA ASN A 624 -12.90 4.21 -19.82
C ASN A 624 -12.68 4.21 -18.31
N ARG A 625 -11.55 4.78 -17.84
CA ARG A 625 -11.26 4.96 -16.42
C ARG A 625 -12.23 5.92 -15.74
N ILE A 626 -12.56 7.06 -16.37
CA ILE A 626 -13.61 7.99 -15.90
C ILE A 626 -14.94 7.25 -15.75
N GLY A 627 -15.34 6.51 -16.78
CA GLY A 627 -16.60 5.76 -16.76
C GLY A 627 -16.62 4.68 -15.68
N ASN A 628 -15.51 3.96 -15.47
CA ASN A 628 -15.43 2.95 -14.41
C ASN A 628 -15.48 3.58 -13.02
N GLN A 629 -14.80 4.70 -12.80
CA GLN A 629 -14.85 5.44 -11.53
C GLN A 629 -16.29 5.88 -11.23
N LEU A 630 -16.89 6.66 -12.13
CA LEU A 630 -18.19 7.29 -11.89
C LEU A 630 -19.35 6.30 -11.94
N PHE A 631 -19.42 5.46 -12.97
CA PHE A 631 -20.61 4.66 -13.24
C PHE A 631 -20.55 3.26 -12.65
N ALA A 632 -19.37 2.74 -12.31
CA ALA A 632 -19.24 1.44 -11.68
C ALA A 632 -18.92 1.54 -10.19
N ILE A 633 -17.84 2.24 -9.82
CA ILE A 633 -17.37 2.29 -8.43
C ILE A 633 -18.22 3.24 -7.58
N ASP A 634 -18.36 4.50 -7.99
CA ASP A 634 -19.05 5.51 -7.17
C ASP A 634 -20.56 5.25 -7.06
N LEU A 635 -21.16 4.63 -8.09
CA LEU A 635 -22.56 4.18 -8.05
C LEU A 635 -22.75 2.80 -7.39
N GLY A 636 -21.69 2.03 -7.16
CA GLY A 636 -21.80 0.62 -6.77
C GLY A 636 -22.49 -0.27 -7.83
N LYS A 637 -22.48 0.14 -9.10
CA LYS A 637 -23.08 -0.56 -10.26
C LYS A 637 -22.02 -1.26 -11.09
N PHE A 638 -21.45 -2.31 -10.54
CA PHE A 638 -20.31 -3.03 -11.13
C PHE A 638 -20.57 -3.62 -12.52
N GLU A 639 -21.82 -3.75 -12.96
CA GLU A 639 -22.19 -4.09 -14.33
C GLU A 639 -21.72 -3.07 -15.38
N ASN A 640 -21.46 -1.81 -14.97
CA ASN A 640 -20.95 -0.74 -15.84
C ASN A 640 -19.42 -0.78 -16.04
N TYR A 641 -18.71 -1.70 -15.38
CA TYR A 641 -17.25 -1.80 -15.46
C TYR A 641 -16.81 -2.30 -16.84
N ALA A 642 -16.00 -1.51 -17.54
CA ALA A 642 -15.55 -1.78 -18.89
C ALA A 642 -14.04 -2.05 -18.95
N SER A 643 -13.61 -2.85 -19.93
CA SER A 643 -12.20 -3.08 -20.25
C SER A 643 -11.50 -1.80 -20.72
N SER A 644 -10.22 -1.64 -20.40
CA SER A 644 -9.33 -0.67 -21.05
C SER A 644 -9.01 -1.15 -22.46
N ALA A 645 -9.84 -0.79 -23.44
CA ALA A 645 -9.75 -1.34 -24.80
C ALA A 645 -8.97 -0.45 -25.77
N ALA A 646 -8.75 0.83 -25.44
CA ALA A 646 -8.12 1.78 -26.36
C ALA A 646 -7.29 2.85 -25.63
N PRO A 647 -6.14 2.48 -25.03
CA PRO A 647 -5.27 3.46 -24.40
C PRO A 647 -4.71 4.46 -25.42
N VAL A 648 -4.84 5.75 -25.12
CA VAL A 648 -4.36 6.84 -25.99
C VAL A 648 -3.11 7.50 -25.44
N HIS A 649 -2.30 8.05 -26.33
CA HIS A 649 -1.12 8.83 -25.99
C HIS A 649 -1.52 10.20 -25.44
N TYR A 650 -0.83 10.71 -24.42
CA TYR A 650 -1.16 12.01 -23.86
C TYR A 650 -1.01 13.12 -24.90
N PRO A 651 -2.08 13.86 -25.25
CA PRO A 651 -1.97 14.91 -26.26
C PRO A 651 -1.21 16.11 -25.70
N ARG A 652 -0.42 16.78 -26.55
CA ARG A 652 0.11 18.11 -26.23
C ARG A 652 -1.03 19.16 -26.13
N ILE A 653 -0.91 20.17 -25.28
CA ILE A 653 -2.04 21.06 -24.91
C ILE A 653 -1.82 22.57 -25.16
N TRP A 654 -0.68 23.01 -25.69
CA TRP A 654 -0.37 24.45 -25.87
C TRP A 654 -1.28 25.22 -26.85
N ASP A 655 -2.07 24.56 -27.69
CA ASP A 655 -2.99 25.23 -28.64
C ASP A 655 -4.47 24.82 -28.43
N VAL A 656 -4.74 23.84 -27.55
CA VAL A 656 -6.02 23.12 -27.52
C VAL A 656 -7.17 23.98 -27.02
N HIS A 657 -6.84 25.03 -26.25
CA HIS A 657 -7.80 25.98 -25.74
C HIS A 657 -8.59 26.67 -26.87
N TRP A 658 -7.90 26.97 -27.97
CA TRP A 658 -8.45 27.70 -29.10
C TRP A 658 -9.20 26.81 -30.09
N PHE A 659 -9.22 25.48 -29.90
CA PHE A 659 -9.96 24.59 -30.77
C PHE A 659 -11.46 24.66 -30.49
N GLU A 660 -12.25 24.62 -31.57
CA GLU A 660 -13.72 24.46 -31.49
C GLU A 660 -14.09 23.18 -30.71
N TRP A 661 -13.35 22.09 -30.98
CA TRP A 661 -13.56 20.77 -30.38
C TRP A 661 -12.23 20.17 -29.91
N ALA A 662 -12.17 19.76 -28.64
CA ALA A 662 -11.01 19.15 -27.99
C ALA A 662 -11.07 17.61 -28.02
N GLN A 663 -10.10 16.94 -27.37
CA GLN A 663 -9.86 15.48 -27.46
C GLN A 663 -9.41 15.00 -28.85
N TYR A 664 -9.01 13.73 -28.99
CA TYR A 664 -8.52 13.20 -30.28
C TYR A 664 -9.62 13.11 -31.34
N ASN A 665 -10.82 12.70 -30.95
CA ASN A 665 -11.97 12.57 -31.83
C ASN A 665 -12.85 13.83 -31.90
N GLY A 666 -12.39 14.96 -31.33
CA GLY A 666 -13.15 16.21 -31.34
C GLY A 666 -14.41 16.16 -30.48
N SER A 667 -14.43 15.42 -29.37
CA SER A 667 -15.69 15.06 -28.70
C SER A 667 -16.32 16.13 -27.82
N ILE A 668 -15.56 17.13 -27.35
CA ILE A 668 -16.05 18.10 -26.37
C ILE A 668 -15.63 19.53 -26.70
N GLY A 669 -16.61 20.45 -26.71
CA GLY A 669 -16.39 21.85 -27.07
C GLY A 669 -16.09 22.77 -25.87
N GLN A 670 -16.73 22.52 -24.72
CA GLN A 670 -16.66 23.41 -23.57
C GLN A 670 -15.54 23.01 -22.58
N PRO A 671 -14.61 23.91 -22.21
CA PRO A 671 -13.45 23.60 -21.36
C PRO A 671 -13.79 23.16 -19.93
N MET A 672 -14.81 23.74 -19.26
CA MET A 672 -15.09 23.38 -17.86
C MET A 672 -15.65 21.97 -17.73
N VAL A 673 -16.56 21.56 -18.60
CA VAL A 673 -17.04 20.17 -18.63
C VAL A 673 -15.90 19.20 -19.01
N ARG A 674 -15.01 19.57 -19.93
CA ARG A 674 -13.83 18.75 -20.24
C ARG A 674 -12.95 18.55 -19.02
N ASN A 675 -12.50 19.64 -18.42
CA ASN A 675 -11.53 19.61 -17.33
C ASN A 675 -12.13 19.00 -16.05
N ALA A 676 -13.40 19.28 -15.74
CA ALA A 676 -14.07 18.68 -14.59
C ALA A 676 -14.27 17.16 -14.78
N GLY A 677 -14.55 16.70 -16.01
CA GLY A 677 -14.63 15.27 -16.32
C GLY A 677 -13.29 14.55 -16.10
N GLU A 678 -12.19 15.17 -16.51
CA GLU A 678 -10.83 14.66 -16.27
C GLU A 678 -10.49 14.64 -14.77
N ALA A 679 -10.83 15.70 -14.03
CA ALA A 679 -10.63 15.76 -12.58
C ALA A 679 -11.39 14.64 -11.84
N LEU A 680 -12.65 14.39 -12.21
CA LEU A 680 -13.43 13.24 -11.70
C LEU A 680 -12.76 11.90 -12.06
N GLY A 681 -12.20 11.77 -13.26
CA GLY A 681 -11.41 10.60 -13.67
C GLY A 681 -10.15 10.35 -12.84
N THR A 682 -9.56 11.42 -12.30
CA THR A 682 -8.45 11.34 -11.34
C THR A 682 -8.90 11.14 -9.90
N GLY A 683 -10.17 10.81 -9.68
CA GLY A 683 -10.72 10.42 -8.38
C GLY A 683 -11.28 11.59 -7.57
N ALA A 684 -11.63 12.73 -8.19
CA ALA A 684 -12.31 13.78 -7.45
C ALA A 684 -13.67 13.26 -6.92
N PRO A 685 -13.96 13.38 -5.62
CA PRO A 685 -15.13 12.75 -5.03
C PRO A 685 -16.41 13.44 -5.53
N ILE A 686 -17.49 12.67 -5.70
CA ILE A 686 -18.80 13.19 -6.10
C ILE A 686 -19.92 12.42 -5.42
N VAL A 687 -20.96 13.13 -4.98
CA VAL A 687 -22.16 12.52 -4.38
C VAL A 687 -23.14 12.10 -5.47
N LEU A 688 -23.29 10.78 -5.65
CA LEU A 688 -24.18 10.16 -6.64
C LEU A 688 -25.30 9.29 -6.04
N ALA A 689 -25.32 9.09 -4.71
CA ALA A 689 -26.37 8.32 -4.02
C ALA A 689 -26.99 9.18 -2.90
N GLY A 690 -28.29 9.51 -3.02
CA GLY A 690 -29.00 10.30 -2.01
C GLY A 690 -30.11 11.21 -2.54
N ALA A 691 -31.24 11.28 -1.84
CA ALA A 691 -32.49 11.93 -2.26
C ALA A 691 -32.38 13.47 -2.50
N PRO A 692 -33.39 14.11 -3.15
CA PRO A 692 -33.45 15.55 -3.45
C PRO A 692 -33.47 16.52 -2.24
N SER A 693 -33.36 16.01 -1.01
CA SER A 693 -33.28 16.80 0.21
C SER A 693 -32.48 16.07 1.29
N SER A 694 -31.78 16.86 2.13
CA SER A 694 -30.91 16.39 3.20
C SER A 694 -31.66 15.51 4.21
N THR A 695 -31.19 14.27 4.42
CA THR A 695 -31.49 13.50 5.62
C THR A 695 -30.21 13.34 6.45
N THR A 696 -30.36 13.03 7.74
CA THR A 696 -29.28 12.93 8.74
C THR A 696 -28.20 11.88 8.43
N ALA A 697 -28.36 11.05 7.39
CA ALA A 697 -27.40 10.03 6.98
C ALA A 697 -26.54 10.42 5.76
N LEU A 698 -26.83 11.52 5.08
CA LEU A 698 -26.11 12.00 3.89
C LEU A 698 -25.68 13.46 4.08
N THR A 699 -24.40 13.75 3.94
CA THR A 699 -23.82 15.05 4.33
C THR A 699 -23.91 16.14 3.26
N ALA A 700 -24.20 15.82 1.99
CA ALA A 700 -24.30 16.81 0.90
C ALA A 700 -25.30 16.43 -0.22
N PRO A 701 -25.92 17.40 -0.93
CA PRO A 701 -26.85 17.14 -2.04
C PRO A 701 -26.17 16.54 -3.27
N LEU A 702 -26.96 15.92 -4.18
CA LEU A 702 -26.46 15.33 -5.43
C LEU A 702 -25.58 16.30 -6.23
N PHE A 703 -24.56 15.74 -6.89
CA PHE A 703 -23.55 16.44 -7.69
C PHE A 703 -22.62 17.37 -6.89
N THR A 704 -22.75 17.42 -5.57
CA THR A 704 -21.71 18.03 -4.74
C THR A 704 -20.43 17.23 -4.95
N SER A 705 -19.34 17.90 -5.31
CA SER A 705 -18.07 17.27 -5.65
C SER A 705 -16.88 18.03 -5.06
N GLY A 706 -15.73 17.35 -5.00
CA GLY A 706 -14.45 17.95 -4.66
C GLY A 706 -13.77 18.66 -5.84
N VAL A 707 -14.39 18.72 -7.03
CA VAL A 707 -13.80 19.33 -8.22
C VAL A 707 -13.53 20.81 -7.99
N GLN A 708 -12.28 21.23 -8.18
CA GLN A 708 -11.85 22.61 -7.97
C GLN A 708 -12.09 23.47 -9.23
N VAL A 709 -13.36 23.73 -9.58
CA VAL A 709 -13.74 24.43 -10.84
C VAL A 709 -13.06 25.79 -11.00
N GLY A 710 -12.91 26.56 -9.91
CA GLY A 710 -12.16 27.83 -9.94
C GLY A 710 -10.70 27.67 -10.33
N VAL A 711 -10.03 26.62 -9.83
CA VAL A 711 -8.64 26.28 -10.19
C VAL A 711 -8.55 25.83 -11.64
N LEU A 712 -9.48 24.98 -12.09
CA LEU A 712 -9.54 24.51 -13.48
C LEU A 712 -9.69 25.67 -14.47
N TYR A 713 -10.47 26.69 -14.09
CA TYR A 713 -10.62 27.90 -14.88
C TYR A 713 -9.34 28.75 -14.93
N GLU A 714 -8.63 28.94 -13.82
CA GLU A 714 -7.36 29.66 -13.82
C GLU A 714 -6.26 28.91 -14.62
N MET A 715 -6.23 27.57 -14.52
CA MET A 715 -5.39 26.74 -15.40
C MET A 715 -5.72 26.97 -16.87
N GLU A 716 -7.00 27.03 -17.22
CA GLU A 716 -7.42 27.28 -18.60
C GLU A 716 -6.99 28.65 -19.11
N LYS A 717 -7.12 29.70 -18.28
CA LYS A 717 -6.62 31.03 -18.64
C LYS A 717 -5.12 31.06 -18.88
N MET A 718 -4.35 30.33 -18.08
CA MET A 718 -2.90 30.26 -18.24
C MET A 718 -2.48 29.54 -19.54
N LEU A 719 -3.24 28.52 -19.94
CA LEU A 719 -3.04 27.84 -21.22
C LEU A 719 -3.45 28.75 -22.38
N ALA A 720 -4.61 29.41 -22.28
CA ALA A 720 -5.19 30.25 -23.33
C ALA A 720 -4.38 31.53 -23.61
N GLY A 721 -4.10 32.29 -22.56
CA GLY A 721 -3.83 33.72 -22.64
C GLY A 721 -5.05 34.52 -23.13
N ASN A 722 -4.78 35.66 -23.73
CA ASN A 722 -5.78 36.49 -24.41
C ASN A 722 -6.09 35.92 -25.81
N GLN A 723 -7.29 36.23 -26.33
CA GLN A 723 -7.72 35.92 -27.70
C GLN A 723 -6.62 36.25 -28.72
N PRO A 724 -6.06 35.24 -29.42
CA PRO A 724 -4.90 35.43 -30.27
C PRO A 724 -5.28 36.13 -31.57
N THR A 725 -4.33 36.94 -32.08
CA THR A 725 -4.43 37.64 -33.36
C THR A 725 -3.16 37.42 -34.18
N ALA A 726 -3.18 37.77 -35.46
CA ALA A 726 -1.98 37.74 -36.30
C ALA A 726 -0.83 38.61 -35.74
N ALA A 727 -1.15 39.67 -35.00
CA ALA A 727 -0.15 40.59 -34.45
C ALA A 727 0.42 40.11 -33.10
N THR A 728 -0.43 39.51 -32.25
CA THR A 728 -0.04 39.10 -30.89
C THR A 728 0.34 37.63 -30.78
N GLY A 729 -0.05 36.80 -31.76
CA GLY A 729 0.07 35.35 -31.67
C GLY A 729 -0.69 34.77 -30.47
N PHE A 730 -0.30 33.56 -30.07
CA PHE A 730 -0.73 32.95 -28.82
C PHE A 730 0.00 33.59 -27.64
N THR A 731 -0.75 34.03 -26.63
CA THR A 731 -0.21 34.76 -25.49
C THR A 731 -0.19 33.94 -24.19
N GLY A 732 -0.86 32.78 -24.18
CA GLY A 732 -0.76 31.77 -23.13
C GLY A 732 0.42 30.83 -23.36
N LEU A 733 0.25 29.55 -23.03
CA LEU A 733 1.26 28.51 -23.29
C LEU A 733 1.49 28.38 -24.82
N VAL A 734 2.75 28.27 -25.24
CA VAL A 734 3.11 28.13 -26.66
C VAL A 734 3.89 26.86 -26.96
N ALA A 735 3.91 26.48 -28.24
CA ALA A 735 4.74 25.38 -28.72
C ALA A 735 6.23 25.63 -28.40
N PRO A 736 6.97 24.61 -27.93
CA PRO A 736 8.38 24.75 -27.61
C PRO A 736 9.21 24.97 -28.88
N GLN A 737 10.11 25.95 -28.82
CA GLN A 737 11.10 26.17 -29.87
C GLN A 737 12.22 25.13 -29.80
N TRP A 738 12.79 24.76 -30.95
CA TRP A 738 13.90 23.82 -31.02
C TRP A 738 15.15 24.37 -30.28
N PRO A 739 15.64 23.66 -29.25
CA PRO A 739 16.80 24.12 -28.46
C PRO A 739 18.10 23.85 -29.22
N THR A 740 18.50 24.80 -30.06
CA THR A 740 19.71 24.69 -30.91
C THR A 740 21.00 24.50 -30.10
N ASP A 741 21.05 24.97 -28.86
CA ASP A 741 22.18 24.79 -27.94
C ASP A 741 22.29 23.35 -27.39
N VAL A 742 21.18 22.58 -27.44
CA VAL A 742 21.13 21.19 -26.97
C VAL A 742 21.18 20.21 -28.13
N PHE A 743 20.31 20.35 -29.13
CA PHE A 743 20.18 19.38 -30.23
C PHE A 743 20.96 19.76 -31.50
N GLY A 744 21.59 20.94 -31.50
CA GLY A 744 22.33 21.47 -32.64
C GLY A 744 21.50 22.34 -33.58
N PRO A 745 22.16 23.04 -34.51
CA PRO A 745 21.52 23.97 -35.44
C PRO A 745 20.61 23.24 -36.43
N ILE A 746 19.64 23.98 -36.95
CA ILE A 746 18.76 23.53 -38.04
C ILE A 746 19.44 23.83 -39.38
N ASP A 747 19.44 22.86 -40.30
CA ASP A 747 19.85 23.07 -41.69
C ASP A 747 18.76 23.85 -42.43
N THR A 748 18.99 25.15 -42.60
CA THR A 748 18.00 26.07 -43.18
C THR A 748 17.68 25.76 -44.64
N GLY A 749 18.65 25.32 -45.45
CA GLY A 749 18.42 24.99 -46.86
C GLY A 749 17.54 23.75 -47.00
N LEU A 750 17.79 22.74 -46.16
CA LEU A 750 16.98 21.53 -46.11
C LEU A 750 15.57 21.83 -45.56
N ALA A 751 15.48 22.68 -44.54
CA ALA A 751 14.21 23.09 -43.93
C ALA A 751 13.34 23.94 -44.88
N GLU A 752 13.92 24.79 -45.73
CA GLU A 752 13.19 25.51 -46.79
C GLU A 752 12.60 24.57 -47.84
N ARG A 753 13.32 23.51 -48.21
CA ARG A 753 12.76 22.46 -49.07
C ARG A 753 11.62 21.72 -48.37
N GLY A 754 11.79 21.42 -47.08
CA GLY A 754 10.75 20.82 -46.25
C GLY A 754 9.51 21.70 -46.13
N ALA A 755 9.66 23.02 -46.06
CA ALA A 755 8.55 23.96 -46.01
C ALA A 755 7.65 23.87 -47.26
N ARG A 756 8.27 23.74 -48.45
CA ARG A 756 7.54 23.54 -49.72
C ARG A 756 6.80 22.20 -49.72
N LEU A 757 7.47 21.12 -49.33
CA LEU A 757 6.83 19.80 -49.21
C LEU A 757 5.67 19.81 -48.21
N TYR A 758 5.83 20.48 -47.07
CA TYR A 758 4.78 20.61 -46.07
C TYR A 758 3.56 21.36 -46.62
N HIS A 759 3.79 22.46 -47.34
CA HIS A 759 2.72 23.21 -47.98
C HIS A 759 1.92 22.33 -48.95
N ASP A 760 2.63 21.57 -49.80
CA ASP A 760 2.01 20.78 -50.87
C ASP A 760 1.34 19.50 -50.35
N LEU A 761 1.87 18.88 -49.29
CA LEU A 761 1.46 17.55 -48.85
C LEU A 761 0.74 17.52 -47.50
N CYS A 762 1.00 18.48 -46.60
CA CYS A 762 0.61 18.37 -45.19
C CYS A 762 -0.38 19.46 -44.75
N ALA A 763 -0.20 20.70 -45.24
CA ALA A 763 -0.91 21.87 -44.73
C ALA A 763 -2.43 21.82 -44.93
N HIS A 764 -2.92 21.10 -45.95
CA HIS A 764 -4.36 20.95 -46.18
C HIS A 764 -5.06 20.17 -45.05
N CYS A 765 -4.39 19.20 -44.42
CA CYS A 765 -4.89 18.50 -43.23
C CYS A 765 -4.48 19.21 -41.94
N HIS A 766 -3.20 19.57 -41.81
CA HIS A 766 -2.61 20.04 -40.56
C HIS A 766 -2.66 21.55 -40.33
N LEU A 767 -3.17 22.31 -41.31
CA LEU A 767 -3.12 23.77 -41.36
C LEU A 767 -1.69 24.32 -41.59
N PRO A 768 -1.57 25.56 -42.10
CA PRO A 768 -0.29 26.26 -42.16
C PRO A 768 0.33 26.46 -40.77
N ALA A 769 1.66 26.64 -40.72
CA ALA A 769 2.37 26.89 -39.47
C ALA A 769 1.86 28.18 -38.78
N THR A 770 1.77 28.17 -37.45
CA THR A 770 1.06 29.22 -36.70
C THR A 770 1.72 30.59 -36.78
N ARG A 771 3.02 30.63 -37.09
CA ARG A 771 3.79 31.87 -37.35
C ARG A 771 3.54 32.50 -38.72
N THR A 772 2.79 31.85 -39.60
CA THR A 772 2.58 32.32 -40.98
C THR A 772 1.29 33.14 -41.11
N GLU A 773 1.30 34.10 -42.03
CA GLU A 773 0.10 34.88 -42.36
C GLU A 773 -1.05 34.00 -42.86
N ALA A 774 -0.72 32.92 -43.60
CA ALA A 774 -1.70 31.96 -44.11
C ALA A 774 -2.51 31.27 -43.00
N PHE A 775 -1.90 30.99 -41.85
CA PHE A 775 -2.63 30.42 -40.70
C PHE A 775 -3.70 31.38 -40.17
N TRP A 776 -3.35 32.64 -39.97
CA TRP A 776 -4.26 33.64 -39.37
C TRP A 776 -5.34 34.14 -40.32
N LYS A 777 -5.08 34.11 -41.63
CA LYS A 777 -6.02 34.46 -42.70
C LYS A 777 -6.85 33.27 -43.19
N SER A 778 -6.63 32.07 -42.67
CA SER A 778 -7.40 30.88 -43.07
C SER A 778 -8.86 30.97 -42.63
N ASP A 779 -9.74 30.38 -43.43
CA ASP A 779 -11.17 30.23 -43.12
C ASP A 779 -11.43 29.25 -41.94
N ASN A 780 -10.37 28.62 -41.42
CA ASN A 780 -10.43 27.79 -40.21
C ASN A 780 -10.66 28.63 -38.95
N TRP A 781 -10.29 29.91 -38.94
CA TRP A 781 -10.68 30.81 -37.85
C TRP A 781 -12.13 31.22 -38.02
N GLN A 782 -12.97 30.82 -37.08
CA GLN A 782 -14.39 31.12 -37.13
C GLN A 782 -14.66 32.63 -37.05
N ALA A 783 -15.82 33.04 -37.55
CA ALA A 783 -16.37 34.34 -37.23
C ALA A 783 -16.55 34.49 -35.71
N PRO A 784 -16.38 35.70 -35.15
CA PRO A 784 -16.67 35.95 -33.74
C PRO A 784 -18.08 35.51 -33.36
N ASN A 785 -18.21 34.86 -32.21
CA ASN A 785 -19.49 34.48 -31.62
C ASN A 785 -20.21 35.72 -31.03
N ALA A 786 -21.36 35.51 -30.38
CA ALA A 786 -22.14 36.58 -29.75
C ALA A 786 -21.39 37.36 -28.65
N PHE A 787 -20.27 36.81 -28.15
CA PHE A 787 -19.42 37.40 -27.12
C PHE A 787 -18.15 38.05 -27.71
N GLY A 788 -17.96 38.02 -29.03
CA GLY A 788 -16.77 38.55 -29.71
C GLY A 788 -15.57 37.61 -29.77
N GLU A 789 -15.69 36.38 -29.26
CA GLU A 789 -14.63 35.37 -29.24
C GLU A 789 -14.66 34.52 -30.51
N ARG A 790 -13.49 34.08 -30.98
CA ARG A 790 -13.36 33.22 -32.16
C ARG A 790 -12.46 32.02 -31.90
N TYR A 791 -12.82 30.88 -32.47
CA TYR A 791 -12.12 29.60 -32.29
C TYR A 791 -11.58 29.05 -33.61
N LEU A 792 -10.54 28.25 -33.50
CA LEU A 792 -9.93 27.53 -34.61
C LEU A 792 -10.69 26.22 -34.87
N ARG A 793 -11.25 26.09 -36.06
CA ARG A 793 -11.79 24.84 -36.58
C ARG A 793 -10.66 23.98 -37.13
N VAL A 794 -10.18 23.06 -36.33
CA VAL A 794 -9.25 22.00 -36.78
C VAL A 794 -9.98 20.98 -37.65
N ASN A 795 -9.26 20.37 -38.60
CA ASN A 795 -9.84 19.40 -39.51
C ASN A 795 -10.11 18.09 -38.76
N LEU A 796 -11.34 17.58 -38.83
CA LEU A 796 -11.72 16.27 -38.28
C LEU A 796 -11.77 15.26 -39.43
N ILE A 797 -10.73 14.45 -39.55
CA ILE A 797 -10.57 13.51 -40.66
C ILE A 797 -11.29 12.19 -40.34
N PRO A 798 -12.21 11.70 -41.20
CA PRO A 798 -12.85 10.41 -41.01
C PRO A 798 -11.85 9.27 -40.85
N ILE A 799 -12.13 8.34 -39.94
CA ILE A 799 -11.28 7.15 -39.75
C ILE A 799 -11.24 6.29 -41.01
N SER A 800 -12.33 6.26 -41.78
CA SER A 800 -12.39 5.64 -43.11
C SER A 800 -11.47 6.28 -44.15
N GLU A 801 -10.99 7.49 -43.90
CA GLU A 801 -10.04 8.21 -44.75
C GLU A 801 -8.62 8.08 -44.19
N ILE A 802 -8.39 8.43 -42.91
CA ILE A 802 -7.06 8.44 -42.32
C ILE A 802 -6.51 7.05 -41.96
N GLY A 803 -7.38 6.02 -41.86
CA GLY A 803 -7.00 4.60 -41.71
C GLY A 803 -6.23 4.23 -40.43
N THR A 804 -6.19 5.13 -39.44
CA THR A 804 -5.59 4.86 -38.13
C THR A 804 -6.52 4.03 -37.24
N ASP A 805 -6.00 3.49 -36.13
CA ASP A 805 -6.76 2.61 -35.24
C ASP A 805 -8.12 3.21 -34.81
N PRO A 806 -9.25 2.51 -34.97
CA PRO A 806 -10.57 3.08 -34.68
C PRO A 806 -10.99 2.96 -33.21
N ALA A 807 -10.28 2.17 -32.38
CA ALA A 807 -10.83 1.63 -31.15
C ALA A 807 -11.24 2.70 -30.14
N GLN A 808 -10.51 3.82 -30.05
CA GLN A 808 -10.86 4.88 -29.11
C GLN A 808 -12.15 5.60 -29.50
N ALA A 809 -12.33 5.95 -30.78
CA ALA A 809 -13.53 6.65 -31.23
C ALA A 809 -14.75 5.71 -31.20
N GLN A 810 -14.55 4.46 -31.60
CA GLN A 810 -15.59 3.43 -31.59
C GLN A 810 -16.05 3.09 -30.17
N GLY A 811 -15.10 2.97 -29.22
CA GLY A 811 -15.41 2.68 -27.81
C GLY A 811 -16.29 3.76 -27.16
N MET A 812 -16.15 5.03 -27.56
CA MET A 812 -17.01 6.10 -27.07
C MET A 812 -18.46 5.97 -27.54
N ILE A 813 -18.68 5.51 -28.78
CA ILE A 813 -20.01 5.32 -29.38
C ILE A 813 -20.69 4.07 -28.83
N ASP A 814 -19.93 2.98 -28.70
CA ASP A 814 -20.48 1.66 -28.37
C ASP A 814 -20.73 1.48 -26.88
N ARG A 815 -20.02 2.22 -26.01
CA ARG A 815 -20.13 2.03 -24.57
C ARG A 815 -21.49 2.51 -24.06
N LYS A 816 -22.17 1.62 -23.35
CA LYS A 816 -23.42 1.89 -22.63
C LYS A 816 -23.20 1.90 -21.12
N VAL A 817 -24.01 2.66 -20.41
CA VAL A 817 -24.03 2.72 -18.94
C VAL A 817 -25.46 2.72 -18.41
N VAL A 818 -25.65 2.05 -17.29
CA VAL A 818 -26.92 2.02 -16.55
C VAL A 818 -26.82 2.98 -15.37
N VAL A 819 -27.67 4.00 -15.35
CA VAL A 819 -27.70 5.01 -14.28
C VAL A 819 -29.04 5.03 -13.54
N PRO A 820 -29.06 5.31 -12.23
CA PRO A 820 -30.31 5.46 -11.47
C PRO A 820 -31.15 6.65 -11.98
N PRO A 821 -32.49 6.51 -12.09
CA PRO A 821 -33.36 7.60 -12.54
C PRO A 821 -33.27 8.88 -11.69
N GLU A 822 -32.91 8.74 -10.40
CA GLU A 822 -32.80 9.82 -9.43
C GLU A 822 -31.73 10.86 -9.80
N LEU A 823 -30.76 10.49 -10.64
CA LEU A 823 -29.76 11.42 -11.15
C LEU A 823 -30.33 12.36 -12.23
N GLY A 824 -31.51 12.09 -12.78
CA GLY A 824 -32.11 12.88 -13.85
C GLY A 824 -31.20 12.99 -15.08
N LEU A 825 -30.52 11.88 -15.42
CA LEU A 825 -29.69 11.72 -16.62
C LEU A 825 -30.49 10.95 -17.67
N SER A 826 -30.44 11.40 -18.92
CA SER A 826 -31.20 10.81 -20.02
C SER A 826 -30.32 9.96 -20.93
N GLY A 827 -30.86 8.84 -21.40
CA GLY A 827 -30.19 7.90 -22.31
C GLY A 827 -29.28 6.91 -21.60
N ASP A 828 -28.62 6.06 -22.41
CA ASP A 828 -27.72 5.00 -21.95
C ASP A 828 -26.33 5.07 -22.59
N ASN A 829 -26.11 5.98 -23.54
CA ASN A 829 -24.82 6.17 -24.18
C ASN A 829 -23.84 6.84 -23.20
N PHE A 830 -22.65 6.26 -23.06
CA PHE A 830 -21.63 6.71 -22.12
C PHE A 830 -21.21 8.17 -22.32
N GLY A 831 -20.91 8.59 -23.54
CA GLY A 831 -20.47 9.95 -23.84
C GLY A 831 -21.52 10.99 -23.43
N ALA A 832 -22.75 10.80 -23.91
CA ALA A 832 -23.88 11.67 -23.60
C ALA A 832 -24.22 11.72 -22.10
N VAL A 833 -24.20 10.57 -21.41
CA VAL A 833 -24.50 10.49 -19.97
C VAL A 833 -23.38 11.13 -19.14
N LEU A 834 -22.12 10.94 -19.52
CA LEU A 834 -20.98 11.59 -18.87
C LEU A 834 -21.07 13.11 -18.98
N GLY A 835 -21.35 13.66 -20.16
CA GLY A 835 -21.50 15.11 -20.34
C GLY A 835 -22.57 15.72 -19.44
N GLN A 836 -23.74 15.10 -19.36
CA GLN A 836 -24.84 15.55 -18.49
C GLN A 836 -24.44 15.51 -17.01
N LEU A 837 -23.76 14.45 -16.56
CA LEU A 837 -23.31 14.32 -15.17
C LEU A 837 -22.30 15.41 -14.81
N VAL A 838 -21.31 15.63 -15.67
CA VAL A 838 -20.27 16.64 -15.42
C VAL A 838 -20.83 18.06 -15.49
N GLU A 839 -21.75 18.33 -16.42
CA GLU A 839 -22.46 19.61 -16.47
C GLU A 839 -23.23 19.90 -15.19
N LYS A 840 -24.00 18.93 -14.67
CA LYS A 840 -24.69 19.07 -13.39
C LYS A 840 -23.71 19.31 -12.24
N THR A 841 -22.53 18.69 -12.29
CA THR A 841 -21.45 18.88 -11.30
C THR A 841 -20.90 20.30 -11.32
N VAL A 842 -20.58 20.84 -12.50
CA VAL A 842 -20.08 22.21 -12.66
C VAL A 842 -21.16 23.23 -12.29
N ASN A 843 -22.41 23.02 -12.72
CA ASN A 843 -23.53 23.90 -12.37
C ASN A 843 -23.80 23.92 -10.86
N ARG A 844 -23.73 22.77 -10.20
CA ARG A 844 -23.83 22.69 -8.74
C ARG A 844 -22.76 23.55 -8.05
N TRP A 845 -21.53 23.52 -8.55
CA TRP A 845 -20.46 24.37 -8.02
C TRP A 845 -20.79 25.86 -8.23
N TYR A 846 -21.25 26.27 -9.43
CA TYR A 846 -21.62 27.66 -9.71
C TYR A 846 -22.75 28.18 -8.79
N GLU A 847 -23.76 27.35 -8.53
CA GLU A 847 -24.93 27.71 -7.72
C GLU A 847 -24.62 27.78 -6.21
N THR A 848 -23.62 27.04 -5.75
CA THR A 848 -23.29 26.91 -4.31
C THR A 848 -22.21 27.87 -3.84
N GLN A 849 -21.56 28.62 -4.76
CA GLN A 849 -20.68 29.73 -4.39
C GLN A 849 -21.45 30.81 -3.61
N LYS A 850 -20.72 31.59 -2.80
CA LYS A 850 -21.30 32.66 -1.98
C LYS A 850 -20.63 34.01 -2.31
N PRO A 851 -21.27 34.89 -3.10
CA PRO A 851 -22.53 34.70 -3.83
C PRO A 851 -22.41 33.68 -4.98
N PRO A 852 -23.54 33.15 -5.52
CA PRO A 852 -23.52 32.27 -6.68
C PRO A 852 -22.83 32.94 -7.88
N VAL A 853 -22.14 32.14 -8.71
CA VAL A 853 -21.41 32.68 -9.86
C VAL A 853 -22.40 33.30 -10.86
N PRO A 854 -22.26 34.59 -11.22
CA PRO A 854 -23.16 35.27 -12.16
C PRO A 854 -23.12 34.64 -13.55
N THR A 855 -24.23 34.70 -14.29
CA THR A 855 -24.36 34.10 -15.63
C THR A 855 -23.26 34.53 -16.60
N GLU A 856 -22.91 35.82 -16.65
CA GLU A 856 -21.82 36.29 -17.52
C GLU A 856 -20.47 35.67 -17.18
N ARG A 857 -20.18 35.54 -15.89
CA ARG A 857 -18.95 34.87 -15.43
C ARG A 857 -18.97 33.39 -15.77
N ARG A 858 -20.13 32.72 -15.76
CA ARG A 858 -20.24 31.33 -16.23
C ARG A 858 -19.93 31.20 -17.71
N HIS A 859 -20.40 32.13 -18.55
CA HIS A 859 -20.05 32.12 -19.98
C HIS A 859 -18.55 32.26 -20.20
N GLU A 860 -17.89 33.17 -19.49
CA GLU A 860 -16.44 33.32 -19.53
C GLU A 860 -15.71 32.05 -19.05
N MET A 861 -16.12 31.50 -17.91
CA MET A 861 -15.52 30.27 -17.37
C MET A 861 -15.67 29.09 -18.32
N ASN A 862 -16.83 28.98 -18.96
CA ASN A 862 -17.14 27.98 -19.98
C ASN A 862 -16.49 28.29 -21.34
N GLY A 863 -15.57 29.26 -21.41
CA GLY A 863 -14.86 29.64 -22.62
C GLY A 863 -15.81 30.07 -23.75
N TYR A 864 -16.87 30.81 -23.40
CA TYR A 864 -17.91 31.34 -24.27
C TYR A 864 -18.45 30.34 -25.30
N ARG A 865 -18.54 29.07 -24.89
CA ARG A 865 -19.01 27.94 -25.70
C ARG A 865 -20.13 27.21 -25.00
N ASP A 866 -21.11 26.79 -25.79
CA ASP A 866 -22.17 25.91 -25.30
C ASP A 866 -21.59 24.55 -24.91
N ASN A 867 -22.28 23.85 -24.01
CA ASN A 867 -21.92 22.49 -23.62
C ASN A 867 -22.25 21.49 -24.75
N GLY A 868 -21.41 21.47 -25.78
CA GLY A 868 -21.52 20.55 -26.90
C GLY A 868 -20.74 19.26 -26.67
N LEU A 869 -21.38 18.12 -26.96
CA LEU A 869 -20.73 16.82 -27.13
C LEU A 869 -20.99 16.28 -28.54
N GLN A 870 -20.00 15.60 -29.12
CA GLN A 870 -20.17 14.85 -30.36
C GLN A 870 -19.44 13.52 -30.35
N GLU A 871 -20.03 12.53 -31.00
CA GLU A 871 -19.55 11.15 -31.06
C GLU A 871 -19.35 10.77 -32.53
N LYS A 872 -18.19 11.14 -33.07
CA LYS A 872 -17.85 10.94 -34.48
C LYS A 872 -16.68 9.97 -34.62
N LEU A 873 -16.72 9.16 -35.67
CA LEU A 873 -15.61 8.29 -36.09
C LEU A 873 -14.58 9.07 -36.90
N VAL A 874 -13.95 10.04 -36.23
CA VAL A 874 -12.98 10.98 -36.81
C VAL A 874 -11.79 11.13 -35.87
N TYR A 875 -10.65 11.57 -36.40
CA TYR A 875 -9.52 12.08 -35.62
C TYR A 875 -9.12 13.46 -36.10
N LYS A 876 -8.76 14.35 -35.17
CA LYS A 876 -8.34 15.70 -35.53
C LYS A 876 -6.94 15.71 -36.15
N ALA A 877 -6.79 16.47 -37.23
CA ALA A 877 -5.52 16.96 -37.73
C ALA A 877 -5.35 18.42 -37.27
N ARG A 878 -4.30 18.66 -36.49
CA ARG A 878 -4.00 19.93 -35.82
C ARG A 878 -2.68 20.52 -36.33
N PRO A 879 -2.42 21.83 -36.10
CA PRO A 879 -1.12 22.46 -36.35
C PRO A 879 0.05 21.66 -35.77
N LEU A 880 1.15 21.59 -36.51
CA LEU A 880 2.31 20.76 -36.18
C LEU A 880 3.42 21.51 -35.43
N ASP A 881 3.19 22.77 -35.06
CA ASP A 881 4.08 23.56 -34.20
C ASP A 881 4.42 22.82 -32.90
N GLY A 882 5.72 22.62 -32.65
CA GLY A 882 6.28 21.86 -31.54
C GLY A 882 6.11 20.33 -31.61
N VAL A 883 5.66 19.75 -32.74
CA VAL A 883 5.42 18.29 -32.86
C VAL A 883 6.67 17.45 -32.58
N TRP A 884 7.86 18.01 -32.85
CA TRP A 884 9.13 17.36 -32.55
C TRP A 884 9.24 16.95 -31.06
N ALA A 885 8.58 17.69 -30.17
CA ALA A 885 8.67 17.56 -28.72
C ALA A 885 7.59 16.65 -28.10
N SER A 886 6.73 16.02 -28.92
CA SER A 886 5.63 15.16 -28.43
C SER A 886 5.65 13.73 -29.00
N PRO A 887 6.78 13.00 -29.01
CA PRO A 887 6.77 11.58 -29.33
C PRO A 887 6.15 10.76 -28.19
N PRO A 888 5.69 9.52 -28.45
CA PRO A 888 5.46 8.92 -29.77
C PRO A 888 4.26 9.53 -30.50
N TYR A 889 4.04 9.11 -31.75
CA TYR A 889 3.09 9.72 -32.69
C TYR A 889 1.86 8.84 -32.95
N LEU A 890 0.86 9.48 -33.57
CA LEU A 890 -0.55 9.05 -33.66
C LEU A 890 -1.29 9.12 -32.32
N HIS A 891 -2.62 9.03 -32.37
CA HIS A 891 -3.47 9.20 -31.19
C HIS A 891 -3.21 8.15 -30.10
N ASN A 892 -2.73 6.98 -30.49
CA ASN A 892 -2.41 5.86 -29.61
C ASN A 892 -0.89 5.69 -29.39
N GLY A 893 -0.04 6.60 -29.87
CA GLY A 893 1.41 6.52 -29.65
C GLY A 893 2.06 5.28 -30.28
N SER A 894 1.49 4.75 -31.36
CA SER A 894 1.91 3.50 -32.00
C SER A 894 3.08 3.65 -32.99
N VAL A 895 3.59 4.88 -33.18
CA VAL A 895 4.72 5.17 -34.06
C VAL A 895 5.80 5.93 -33.29
N PRO A 896 7.02 5.38 -33.12
CA PRO A 896 7.99 5.93 -32.16
C PRO A 896 8.69 7.22 -32.63
N THR A 897 8.85 7.41 -33.95
CA THR A 897 9.59 8.53 -34.55
C THR A 897 8.83 9.16 -35.72
N ILE A 898 9.04 10.45 -36.00
CA ILE A 898 8.49 11.11 -37.22
C ILE A 898 9.04 10.43 -38.47
N GLU A 899 10.31 10.03 -38.47
CA GLU A 899 10.89 9.28 -39.60
C GLU A 899 10.10 8.00 -39.91
N SER A 900 9.69 7.25 -38.88
CA SER A 900 8.83 6.07 -39.04
C SER A 900 7.43 6.45 -39.53
N LEU A 901 6.88 7.58 -39.06
CA LEU A 901 5.57 8.07 -39.48
C LEU A 901 5.53 8.45 -40.97
N LEU A 902 6.58 9.11 -41.44
CA LEU A 902 6.75 9.52 -42.84
C LEU A 902 7.15 8.37 -43.77
N SER A 903 7.46 7.19 -43.22
CA SER A 903 7.74 5.97 -43.98
C SER A 903 6.45 5.16 -44.24
N PRO A 904 6.43 4.29 -45.27
CA PRO A 904 5.30 3.39 -45.50
C PRO A 904 4.96 2.57 -44.24
N ALA A 905 3.67 2.31 -43.98
CA ALA A 905 3.26 1.64 -42.74
C ALA A 905 3.84 0.22 -42.56
N ARG A 906 4.19 -0.45 -43.67
CA ARG A 906 4.89 -1.74 -43.67
C ARG A 906 6.32 -1.68 -43.11
N GLU A 907 6.96 -0.51 -43.15
CA GLU A 907 8.34 -0.28 -42.69
C GLU A 907 8.38 0.17 -41.22
N ARG A 908 7.22 0.51 -40.63
CA ARG A 908 7.11 0.90 -39.21
C ARG A 908 7.40 -0.31 -38.29
N PRO A 909 8.04 -0.09 -37.12
CA PRO A 909 8.26 -1.14 -36.13
C PRO A 909 6.94 -1.81 -35.72
N LYS A 910 6.92 -3.15 -35.67
CA LYS A 910 5.76 -3.93 -35.23
C LYS A 910 5.72 -4.12 -33.72
N THR A 911 6.90 -4.12 -33.11
CA THR A 911 7.08 -4.02 -31.66
C THR A 911 8.19 -3.03 -31.35
N PHE A 912 8.10 -2.34 -30.21
CA PHE A 912 9.12 -1.42 -29.71
C PHE A 912 8.89 -1.13 -28.23
N TRP A 913 9.87 -0.56 -27.54
CA TRP A 913 9.75 -0.30 -26.10
C TRP A 913 9.44 1.17 -25.80
N LEU A 914 8.47 1.38 -24.91
CA LEU A 914 8.17 2.66 -24.27
C LEU A 914 8.80 2.75 -22.88
N GLY A 915 8.97 3.98 -22.41
CA GLY A 915 9.68 4.32 -21.18
C GLY A 915 11.09 4.87 -21.39
N HIS A 916 11.59 4.92 -22.63
CA HIS A 916 12.85 5.61 -22.92
C HIS A 916 12.74 7.11 -22.63
N ARG A 917 13.87 7.72 -22.23
CA ARG A 917 14.03 9.17 -22.14
C ARG A 917 14.95 9.70 -23.24
N ASP A 918 15.86 8.87 -23.72
CA ASP A 918 16.83 9.23 -24.74
C ASP A 918 16.13 9.61 -26.05
N TYR A 919 16.39 10.82 -26.52
CA TYR A 919 15.78 11.42 -27.70
C TYR A 919 16.75 11.38 -28.88
N ASP A 920 16.23 11.02 -30.05
CA ASP A 920 16.94 11.06 -31.32
C ASP A 920 16.52 12.31 -32.11
N PRO A 921 17.35 13.37 -32.14
CA PRO A 921 17.02 14.61 -32.84
C PRO A 921 17.06 14.48 -34.38
N LYS A 922 17.59 13.39 -34.93
CA LYS A 922 17.58 13.13 -36.38
C LYS A 922 16.29 12.47 -36.82
N ARG A 923 15.74 11.57 -35.99
CA ARG A 923 14.51 10.83 -36.30
C ARG A 923 13.25 11.48 -35.73
N LEU A 924 13.44 12.44 -34.81
CA LEU A 924 12.43 13.09 -33.97
C LEU A 924 11.59 12.04 -33.24
N GLY A 925 12.10 11.56 -32.11
CA GLY A 925 11.40 10.63 -31.23
C GLY A 925 12.33 10.01 -30.21
N TYR A 926 11.78 9.19 -29.32
CA TYR A 926 12.60 8.44 -28.38
C TYR A 926 13.38 7.32 -29.08
N GLN A 927 14.52 6.95 -28.51
CA GLN A 927 15.05 5.60 -28.69
C GLN A 927 13.96 4.59 -28.31
N TYR A 928 13.90 3.46 -29.02
CA TYR A 928 12.79 2.51 -28.87
C TYR A 928 13.23 1.04 -28.90
N GLY A 929 14.54 0.80 -28.80
CA GLY A 929 15.11 -0.53 -28.60
C GLY A 929 14.76 -1.14 -27.25
N GLU A 930 15.19 -2.37 -26.96
CA GLU A 930 14.86 -3.04 -25.70
C GLU A 930 15.23 -2.21 -24.45
N LEU A 931 14.28 -2.10 -23.50
CA LEU A 931 14.47 -1.38 -22.24
C LEU A 931 14.03 -2.25 -21.07
N ALA A 932 15.00 -2.69 -20.26
CA ALA A 932 14.70 -3.44 -19.04
C ALA A 932 13.77 -2.62 -18.13
N GLY A 933 12.63 -3.19 -17.74
CA GLY A 933 11.64 -2.49 -16.93
C GLY A 933 10.72 -1.53 -17.70
N GLY A 934 10.93 -1.35 -19.01
CA GLY A 934 10.07 -0.58 -19.89
C GLY A 934 8.73 -1.26 -20.17
N PHE A 935 8.05 -0.82 -21.23
CA PHE A 935 6.81 -1.42 -21.72
C PHE A 935 6.99 -1.82 -23.19
N GLU A 936 6.91 -3.11 -23.49
CA GLU A 936 6.91 -3.60 -24.86
C GLU A 936 5.55 -3.32 -25.52
N PHE A 937 5.56 -2.44 -26.50
CA PHE A 937 4.42 -2.08 -27.31
C PHE A 937 4.26 -3.06 -28.46
N ASP A 938 3.05 -3.60 -28.63
CA ASP A 938 2.69 -4.52 -29.72
C ASP A 938 1.60 -3.89 -30.58
N THR A 939 1.93 -3.60 -31.84
CA THR A 939 1.04 -2.92 -32.78
C THR A 939 0.03 -3.84 -33.46
N SER A 940 0.06 -5.15 -33.16
CA SER A 940 -0.92 -6.12 -33.67
C SER A 940 -2.20 -6.18 -32.84
N LYS A 941 -2.18 -5.59 -31.64
CA LYS A 941 -3.32 -5.55 -30.75
C LYS A 941 -4.33 -4.48 -31.17
N PRO A 942 -5.65 -4.72 -31.03
CA PRO A 942 -6.67 -3.67 -31.15
C PRO A 942 -6.35 -2.48 -30.24
N GLY A 943 -6.60 -1.25 -30.69
CA GLY A 943 -6.22 -0.04 -29.95
C GLY A 943 -4.75 0.36 -30.11
N ASN A 944 -3.90 -0.53 -30.61
CA ASN A 944 -2.47 -0.29 -30.81
C ASN A 944 -2.05 -0.29 -32.28
N HIS A 945 -2.97 -0.40 -33.24
CA HIS A 945 -2.59 -0.45 -34.65
C HIS A 945 -1.80 0.80 -35.05
N ASN A 946 -0.73 0.58 -35.81
CA ASN A 946 0.11 1.63 -36.39
C ASN A 946 -0.16 1.85 -37.88
N THR A 947 -1.38 1.55 -38.33
CA THR A 947 -1.85 1.72 -39.71
C THR A 947 -2.26 3.16 -40.00
N GLY A 948 -2.49 3.47 -41.27
CA GLY A 948 -3.00 4.77 -41.70
C GLY A 948 -1.97 5.89 -41.63
N HIS A 949 -2.37 7.09 -42.06
CA HIS A 949 -1.49 8.24 -42.22
C HIS A 949 -0.18 7.84 -42.95
N GLU A 950 -0.27 7.16 -44.09
CA GLU A 950 0.90 6.59 -44.78
C GLU A 950 1.18 7.24 -46.14
N PHE A 951 2.47 7.38 -46.44
CA PHE A 951 3.00 7.79 -47.73
C PHE A 951 3.52 6.54 -48.47
N ASP A 952 2.85 6.14 -49.56
CA ASP A 952 3.15 4.89 -50.28
C ASP A 952 2.79 5.00 -51.78
N ASP A 953 3.35 4.13 -52.63
CA ASP A 953 3.07 4.11 -54.08
C ASP A 953 2.05 3.01 -54.47
N GLY A 954 1.39 2.40 -53.48
CA GLY A 954 0.36 1.40 -53.70
C GLY A 954 -0.96 1.98 -54.23
N PRO A 955 -1.95 1.11 -54.54
CA PRO A 955 -3.27 1.56 -54.96
C PRO A 955 -3.95 2.42 -53.88
N GLU A 956 -4.83 3.32 -54.30
CA GLU A 956 -5.62 4.14 -53.39
C GLU A 956 -6.43 3.27 -52.43
N ARG A 957 -6.32 3.58 -51.13
CA ARG A 957 -6.96 2.86 -50.04
C ARG A 957 -7.11 3.77 -48.82
N PRO A 958 -8.08 3.49 -47.92
CA PRO A 958 -8.12 4.11 -46.59
C PRO A 958 -6.74 4.10 -45.92
N GLY A 959 -6.32 5.27 -45.45
CA GLY A 959 -5.07 5.46 -44.73
C GLY A 959 -3.88 5.95 -45.56
N ARG A 960 -3.94 5.84 -46.89
CA ARG A 960 -2.91 6.42 -47.76
C ARG A 960 -3.20 7.91 -47.98
N ILE A 961 -2.27 8.76 -47.57
CA ILE A 961 -2.43 10.23 -47.60
C ILE A 961 -1.54 10.93 -48.63
N GLY A 962 -0.69 10.18 -49.34
CA GLY A 962 0.19 10.73 -50.37
C GLY A 962 1.12 9.70 -51.00
N PRO A 963 1.88 10.12 -52.02
CA PRO A 963 2.88 9.27 -52.68
C PRO A 963 4.03 8.93 -51.73
N LYS A 964 4.79 7.87 -52.03
CA LYS A 964 5.94 7.49 -51.20
C LYS A 964 6.99 8.61 -51.20
N LEU A 965 7.39 9.04 -50.01
CA LEU A 965 8.45 10.04 -49.85
C LEU A 965 9.83 9.40 -50.08
N THR A 966 10.71 10.11 -50.78
CA THR A 966 12.13 9.71 -50.85
C THR A 966 12.82 9.93 -49.50
N PRO A 967 13.97 9.28 -49.21
CA PRO A 967 14.74 9.58 -48.00
C PRO A 967 15.06 11.08 -47.84
N ASP A 968 15.37 11.76 -48.96
CA ASP A 968 15.67 13.20 -48.95
C ASP A 968 14.41 14.03 -48.67
N ASP A 969 13.24 13.66 -49.20
CA ASP A 969 11.98 14.35 -48.86
C ASP A 969 11.65 14.22 -47.38
N ARG A 970 11.84 13.01 -46.81
CA ARG A 970 11.62 12.77 -45.37
C ARG A 970 12.58 13.60 -44.52
N ALA A 971 13.87 13.62 -44.87
CA ALA A 971 14.86 14.44 -44.17
C ALA A 971 14.52 15.93 -44.23
N ALA A 972 14.06 16.43 -45.40
CA ALA A 972 13.62 17.81 -45.56
C ALA A 972 12.41 18.15 -44.69
N LEU A 973 11.38 17.30 -44.69
CA LEU A 973 10.21 17.48 -43.84
C LEU A 973 10.58 17.46 -42.36
N ILE A 974 11.41 16.51 -41.91
CA ILE A 974 11.91 16.45 -40.53
C ILE A 974 12.61 17.75 -40.15
N GLU A 975 13.49 18.27 -41.00
CA GLU A 975 14.22 19.50 -40.71
C GLU A 975 13.29 20.72 -40.62
N TYR A 976 12.25 20.78 -41.47
CA TYR A 976 11.21 21.80 -41.38
C TYR A 976 10.39 21.71 -40.09
N LEU A 977 10.03 20.50 -39.66
CA LEU A 977 9.26 20.28 -38.41
C LEU A 977 10.03 20.70 -37.15
N LYS A 978 11.37 20.78 -37.19
CA LYS A 978 12.18 21.37 -36.11
C LYS A 978 11.99 22.89 -36.02
N MET A 979 11.65 23.57 -37.13
CA MET A 979 11.41 25.02 -37.14
C MET A 979 9.99 25.40 -36.74
N LEU A 980 9.09 24.42 -36.54
CA LEU A 980 7.69 24.65 -36.22
C LEU A 980 7.45 24.72 -34.72
#